data_AF-A0A239R6G2-F1
#
_entry.id   AF-A0A239R6G2-F1
#
_cell.length_a   1.000
_cell.length_b   1.000
_cell.length_c   1.000
_cell.angle_alpha   90.00
_cell.angle_beta   90.00
_cell.angle_gamma   90.00
#
_symmetry.space_group_name_H-M   'P 1'
#
loop_
_entity.id
_entity.type
_entity.pdbx_description
1 polymer ?
#
loop_
_entity_poly.entity_id
_entity_poly.type
_entity_poly.pdbx_seq_one_letter_code
_entity_poly.pdbx_strand_id
1 'polypeptide(L)'
;MKNKIISNISFNFLIKAITYLFSFLTLMYVTRILQPEAFGRTSFASSIAGYFVMLANLGMPIYAMRACAEKRDDRRQLSQTFKELWSISIVLSVISAVFFIVCILFVPKLRNNTFLLVIYGSSIIFQMLGCEWLFKGLERFRFLAVSGFICKAISLVCILLFVHSTEHIYRYALLSVLTSYGSGIACFVMLHRYVDVSFSIHLNRKHFKPLLVFFMMSCAVFIYSSLDLTMLGFMKTDYETGLYSIAAKGKGVLTMTGGLVWSSILPTATNLWKDGEKKSFKALADKAMVIVCGIQAFITIVCIVFAREIILFTGGAGYQDSVTSFRILMLSLVPIGASNILGGQVLIPAGKEKRLLTAEIAGAVFNFIANLILIPHFSINGAAFTTVVSEVIVWLICLYYARKDLEMDFFFEVIVKAGRKLKSISGRLILRIESRIKGDKLTFYCPCCDTHLKRFINGGFDKRPELYNIERYRGMNQDVICPLCHSLPRHRILVSYMNEHIEQFKDKEILHFAQERSVRMWMDRHGIRAVTADLFNPADLKIDIEDTGLESDSYDVIICNHVLEHVTDYRKALRELRRIVRPDGMIIISFPVDMKLDTAYEDNRIVTKEDRVRHFGQHDHLRVFGRDSKELLEHHGFIVEEIRGENCDAKIKPVVGPADYDYDVLWECRKEKI
;
A
#
# COMPACT_ATOMS: atom_id res chain seq x y z
N MET A 1 -1.93 27.03 2.22
CA MET A 1 -2.18 26.20 1.01
C MET A 1 -2.21 24.69 1.29
N LYS A 2 -1.19 24.09 1.94
CA LYS A 2 -1.13 22.64 2.27
C LYS A 2 -2.39 22.10 2.99
N ASN A 3 -2.90 22.78 4.02
CA ASN A 3 -4.09 22.31 4.76
C ASN A 3 -5.37 22.26 3.91
N LYS A 4 -5.53 23.16 2.94
CA LYS A 4 -6.69 23.20 2.02
C LYS A 4 -6.62 22.08 0.98
N ILE A 5 -5.42 21.73 0.52
CA ILE A 5 -5.19 20.61 -0.40
C ILE A 5 -5.45 19.27 0.30
N ILE A 6 -4.90 19.08 1.51
CA ILE A 6 -5.10 17.86 2.30
C ILE A 6 -6.58 17.67 2.67
N SER A 7 -7.25 18.73 3.12
CA SER A 7 -8.70 18.70 3.41
C SER A 7 -9.53 18.31 2.18
N ASN A 8 -9.21 18.86 1.00
CA ASN A 8 -9.88 18.51 -0.24
C ASN A 8 -9.61 17.06 -0.69
N ILE A 9 -8.38 16.55 -0.51
CA ILE A 9 -8.04 15.16 -0.84
C ILE A 9 -8.81 14.20 0.08
N SER A 10 -8.78 14.43 1.39
CA SER A 10 -9.50 13.60 2.37
C SER A 10 -11.02 13.63 2.15
N PHE A 11 -11.58 14.79 1.81
CA PHE A 11 -12.99 14.92 1.46
C PHE A 11 -13.37 14.12 0.20
N ASN A 12 -12.58 14.24 -0.87
CA ASN A 12 -12.81 13.47 -2.10
C ASN A 12 -12.63 11.97 -1.89
N PHE A 13 -11.69 11.58 -1.03
CA PHE A 13 -11.49 10.19 -0.63
C PHE A 13 -12.75 9.64 0.06
N LEU A 14 -13.25 10.35 1.08
CA LEU A 14 -14.43 9.94 1.83
C LEU A 14 -15.66 9.81 0.91
N ILE A 15 -15.91 10.81 0.05
CA ILE A 15 -17.03 10.74 -0.90
C ILE A 15 -16.91 9.54 -1.84
N LYS A 16 -15.71 9.26 -2.37
CA LYS A 16 -15.50 8.10 -3.26
C LYS A 16 -15.74 6.79 -2.51
N ALA A 17 -15.23 6.65 -1.29
CA ALA A 17 -15.45 5.47 -0.47
C ALA A 17 -16.95 5.22 -0.22
N ILE A 18 -17.72 6.25 0.13
CA ILE A 18 -19.17 6.14 0.32
C ILE A 18 -19.88 5.81 -1.00
N THR A 19 -19.47 6.42 -2.12
CA THR A 19 -20.06 6.15 -3.44
C THR A 19 -19.83 4.68 -3.87
N TYR A 20 -18.67 4.11 -3.54
CA TYR A 20 -18.38 2.70 -3.77
C TYR A 20 -19.21 1.79 -2.86
N LEU A 21 -19.37 2.16 -1.58
CA LEU A 21 -20.27 1.45 -0.67
C LEU A 21 -21.69 1.40 -1.24
N PHE A 22 -22.24 2.53 -1.71
CA PHE A 22 -23.57 2.56 -2.34
C PHE A 22 -23.64 1.69 -3.60
N SER A 23 -22.61 1.74 -4.45
CA SER A 23 -22.54 0.87 -5.65
C SER A 23 -22.58 -0.61 -5.28
N PHE A 24 -21.87 -0.99 -4.22
CA PHE A 24 -21.83 -2.35 -3.72
C PHE A 24 -23.17 -2.78 -3.10
N LEU A 25 -23.80 -1.90 -2.30
CA LEU A 25 -25.15 -2.13 -1.75
C LEU A 25 -26.19 -2.32 -2.86
N THR A 26 -26.18 -1.45 -3.89
CA THR A 26 -27.05 -1.58 -5.06
C THR A 26 -26.80 -2.90 -5.77
N LEU A 27 -25.52 -3.27 -5.99
CA LEU A 27 -25.18 -4.54 -6.62
C LEU A 27 -25.79 -5.70 -5.84
N MET A 28 -25.56 -5.79 -4.52
CA MET A 28 -26.06 -6.87 -3.68
C MET A 28 -27.59 -7.00 -3.72
N TYR A 29 -28.29 -5.88 -3.60
CA TYR A 29 -29.76 -5.86 -3.62
C TYR A 29 -30.30 -6.32 -4.98
N VAL A 30 -29.79 -5.73 -6.06
CA VAL A 30 -30.30 -5.98 -7.41
C VAL A 30 -30.00 -7.41 -7.87
N THR A 31 -28.80 -7.94 -7.58
CA THR A 31 -28.46 -9.31 -8.01
C THR A 31 -29.37 -10.35 -7.37
N ARG A 32 -29.77 -10.14 -6.11
CA ARG A 32 -30.70 -11.05 -5.39
C ARG A 32 -32.13 -10.97 -5.90
N ILE A 33 -32.56 -9.82 -6.40
CA ILE A 33 -33.94 -9.65 -6.89
C ILE A 33 -34.07 -10.07 -8.35
N LEU A 34 -33.14 -9.61 -9.19
CA LEU A 34 -33.18 -9.90 -10.62
C LEU A 34 -32.71 -11.31 -10.96
N GLN A 35 -31.97 -11.98 -10.07
CA GLN A 35 -31.38 -13.29 -10.33
C GLN A 35 -30.42 -13.26 -11.56
N PRO A 36 -29.66 -14.33 -11.84
CA PRO A 36 -28.63 -14.28 -12.88
C PRO A 36 -29.18 -13.96 -14.28
N GLU A 37 -30.34 -14.50 -14.68
CA GLU A 37 -30.87 -14.32 -16.04
C GLU A 37 -31.23 -12.85 -16.35
N ALA A 38 -32.07 -12.21 -15.54
CA ALA A 38 -32.47 -10.82 -15.79
C ALA A 38 -31.28 -9.86 -15.56
N PHE A 39 -30.41 -10.16 -14.60
CA PHE A 39 -29.18 -9.39 -14.41
C PHE A 39 -28.19 -9.56 -15.57
N GLY A 40 -28.14 -10.73 -16.20
CA GLY A 40 -27.34 -11.00 -17.39
C GLY A 40 -27.84 -10.21 -18.60
N ARG A 41 -29.16 -10.17 -18.82
CA ARG A 41 -29.77 -9.34 -19.89
C ARG A 41 -29.45 -7.86 -19.75
N THR A 42 -29.54 -7.31 -18.55
CA THR A 42 -29.20 -5.90 -18.29
C THR A 42 -27.71 -5.63 -18.45
N SER A 43 -26.86 -6.54 -17.98
CA SER A 43 -25.40 -6.41 -18.11
C SER A 43 -24.95 -6.52 -19.57
N PHE A 44 -25.55 -7.42 -20.35
CA PHE A 44 -25.33 -7.50 -21.80
C PHE A 44 -25.77 -6.21 -22.51
N ALA A 45 -27.01 -5.76 -22.30
CA ALA A 45 -27.51 -4.54 -22.94
C ALA A 45 -26.67 -3.30 -22.60
N SER A 46 -26.24 -3.19 -21.33
CA SER A 46 -25.32 -2.15 -20.87
C SER A 46 -23.95 -2.24 -21.56
N SER A 47 -23.40 -3.46 -21.71
CA SER A 47 -22.11 -3.67 -22.40
C SER A 47 -22.18 -3.21 -23.87
N ILE A 48 -23.25 -3.58 -24.58
CA ILE A 48 -23.46 -3.18 -25.97
C ILE A 48 -23.55 -1.66 -26.06
N ALA A 49 -24.44 -1.02 -25.27
CA ALA A 49 -24.57 0.43 -25.27
C ALA A 49 -23.25 1.14 -24.93
N GLY A 50 -22.42 0.55 -24.06
CA GLY A 50 -21.10 1.05 -23.71
C GLY A 50 -20.15 1.23 -24.91
N TYR A 51 -20.15 0.32 -25.89
CA TYR A 51 -19.36 0.50 -27.12
C TYR A 51 -19.78 1.73 -27.92
N PHE A 52 -21.09 1.97 -28.01
CA PHE A 52 -21.62 3.14 -28.73
C PHE A 52 -21.41 4.44 -27.95
N VAL A 53 -21.48 4.41 -26.62
CA VAL A 53 -21.08 5.54 -25.77
C VAL A 53 -19.58 5.85 -25.93
N MET A 54 -18.72 4.82 -26.00
CA MET A 54 -17.30 5.00 -26.26
C MET A 54 -17.05 5.68 -27.62
N LEU A 55 -17.76 5.24 -28.67
CA LEU A 55 -17.72 5.88 -29.99
C LEU A 55 -18.19 7.34 -29.95
N ALA A 56 -19.28 7.61 -29.23
CA ALA A 56 -19.82 8.97 -29.07
C ALA A 56 -18.85 9.92 -28.32
N ASN A 57 -18.04 9.37 -27.41
CA ASN A 57 -17.08 10.14 -26.62
C ASN A 57 -15.75 10.45 -27.32
N LEU A 58 -15.28 9.65 -28.28
CA LEU A 58 -14.04 9.86 -29.06
C LEU A 58 -12.83 10.42 -28.27
N GLY A 59 -12.58 9.93 -27.05
CA GLY A 59 -11.45 10.39 -26.21
C GLY A 59 -11.61 11.80 -25.61
N MET A 60 -12.79 12.42 -25.73
CA MET A 60 -13.13 13.74 -25.21
C MET A 60 -12.80 13.95 -23.73
N PRO A 61 -13.10 13.02 -22.79
CA PRO A 61 -12.91 13.30 -21.37
C PRO A 61 -11.49 13.73 -20.98
N ILE A 62 -10.47 13.22 -21.69
CA ILE A 62 -9.06 13.52 -21.42
C ILE A 62 -8.63 14.79 -22.16
N TYR A 63 -8.90 14.87 -23.47
CA TYR A 63 -8.47 15.99 -24.29
C TYR A 63 -9.21 17.28 -23.94
N ALA A 64 -10.54 17.23 -23.81
CA ALA A 64 -11.37 18.39 -23.53
C ALA A 64 -11.06 19.02 -22.17
N MET A 65 -10.78 18.18 -21.16
CA MET A 65 -10.32 18.65 -19.85
C MET A 65 -9.04 19.49 -19.96
N ARG A 66 -8.05 19.03 -20.74
CA ARG A 66 -6.79 19.77 -20.96
C ARG A 66 -7.00 21.06 -21.73
N ALA A 67 -7.75 21.01 -22.83
CA ALA A 67 -8.04 22.18 -23.66
C ALA A 67 -8.82 23.25 -22.89
N CYS A 68 -9.77 22.87 -22.05
CA CYS A 68 -10.49 23.80 -21.17
C CYS A 68 -9.61 24.36 -20.06
N ALA A 69 -8.73 23.54 -19.45
CA ALA A 69 -7.83 24.01 -18.41
C ALA A 69 -6.85 25.08 -18.92
N GLU A 70 -6.36 24.95 -20.15
CA GLU A 70 -5.46 25.94 -20.78
C GLU A 70 -6.14 27.30 -21.03
N LYS A 71 -7.45 27.28 -21.28
CA LYS A 71 -8.24 28.49 -21.60
C LYS A 71 -9.13 28.97 -20.46
N ARG A 72 -8.97 28.43 -19.25
CA ARG A 72 -9.89 28.64 -18.12
C ARG A 72 -10.00 30.09 -17.65
N ASP A 73 -8.96 30.89 -17.86
CA ASP A 73 -8.88 32.28 -17.39
C ASP A 73 -9.51 33.28 -18.38
N ASP A 74 -9.79 32.86 -19.62
CA ASP A 74 -10.47 33.67 -20.64
C ASP A 74 -11.82 33.02 -21.00
N ARG A 75 -12.91 33.60 -20.49
CA ARG A 75 -14.27 33.10 -20.72
C ARG A 75 -14.63 33.02 -22.21
N ARG A 76 -14.14 33.92 -23.06
CA ARG A 76 -14.45 33.94 -24.49
C ARG A 76 -13.74 32.78 -25.20
N GLN A 77 -12.44 32.60 -24.95
CA GLN A 77 -11.67 31.46 -25.51
C GLN A 77 -12.19 30.12 -24.98
N LEU A 78 -12.54 30.05 -23.69
CA LEU A 78 -13.15 28.86 -23.09
C LEU A 78 -14.49 28.53 -23.74
N SER A 79 -15.36 29.53 -23.93
CA SER A 79 -16.66 29.34 -24.56
C SER A 79 -16.54 28.89 -26.02
N GLN A 80 -15.57 29.44 -26.77
CA GLN A 80 -15.29 28.98 -28.13
C GLN A 80 -14.80 27.53 -28.15
N THR A 81 -13.83 27.19 -27.30
CA THR A 81 -13.28 25.83 -27.20
C THR A 81 -14.36 24.84 -26.77
N PHE A 82 -15.21 25.22 -25.82
CA PHE A 82 -16.35 24.43 -25.38
C PHE A 82 -17.31 24.16 -26.54
N LYS A 83 -17.71 25.19 -27.31
CA LYS A 83 -18.61 25.04 -28.46
C LYS A 83 -18.03 24.13 -29.53
N GLU A 84 -16.73 24.29 -29.84
CA GLU A 84 -16.03 23.46 -30.82
C GLU A 84 -16.06 21.98 -30.42
N LEU A 85 -15.72 21.68 -29.17
CA LEU A 85 -15.68 20.32 -28.64
C LEU A 85 -17.08 19.72 -28.47
N TRP A 86 -18.02 20.48 -27.92
CA TRP A 86 -19.40 20.03 -27.72
C TRP A 86 -20.11 19.77 -29.06
N SER A 87 -19.84 20.59 -30.09
CA SER A 87 -20.32 20.34 -31.46
C SER A 87 -19.83 19.01 -32.01
N ILE A 88 -18.55 18.69 -31.80
CA ILE A 88 -17.98 17.39 -32.21
C ILE A 88 -18.68 16.25 -31.45
N SER A 89 -18.88 16.38 -30.14
CA SER A 89 -19.61 15.38 -29.34
C SER A 89 -21.05 15.16 -29.81
N ILE A 90 -21.78 16.21 -30.18
CA ILE A 90 -23.14 16.11 -30.72
C ILE A 90 -23.14 15.30 -32.01
N VAL A 91 -22.30 15.67 -32.98
CA VAL A 91 -22.22 14.97 -34.28
C VAL A 91 -21.88 13.50 -34.10
N LEU A 92 -20.89 13.19 -33.26
CA LEU A 92 -20.47 11.81 -33.00
C LEU A 92 -21.52 11.00 -32.23
N SER A 93 -22.26 11.63 -31.31
CA SER A 93 -23.36 10.99 -30.61
C SER A 93 -24.50 10.64 -31.57
N VAL A 94 -24.82 11.52 -32.52
CA VAL A 94 -25.82 11.25 -33.56
C VAL A 94 -25.36 10.09 -34.46
N ILE A 95 -24.12 10.13 -34.96
CA ILE A 95 -23.57 9.03 -35.79
C ILE A 95 -23.61 7.70 -35.02
N SER A 96 -23.18 7.72 -33.75
CA SER A 96 -23.19 6.53 -32.90
C SER A 96 -24.62 6.01 -32.64
N ALA A 97 -25.59 6.91 -32.39
CA ALA A 97 -26.99 6.54 -32.19
C ALA A 97 -27.62 5.94 -33.46
N VAL A 98 -27.35 6.51 -34.64
CA VAL A 98 -27.81 5.94 -35.92
C VAL A 98 -27.20 4.55 -36.12
N PHE A 99 -25.90 4.41 -35.90
CA PHE A 99 -25.23 3.11 -36.02
C PHE A 99 -25.77 2.08 -35.02
N PHE A 100 -26.09 2.51 -33.80
CA PHE A 100 -26.72 1.67 -32.78
C PHE A 100 -28.10 1.15 -33.22
N ILE A 101 -28.95 2.04 -33.74
CA ILE A 101 -30.28 1.67 -34.25
C ILE A 101 -30.15 0.69 -35.42
N VAL A 102 -29.24 0.95 -36.37
CA VAL A 102 -28.96 0.02 -37.49
C VAL A 102 -28.57 -1.36 -36.95
N CYS A 103 -27.64 -1.44 -35.99
CA CYS A 103 -27.25 -2.70 -35.37
C CYS A 103 -28.43 -3.45 -34.72
N ILE A 104 -29.33 -2.75 -34.02
CA ILE A 104 -30.53 -3.37 -33.43
C ILE A 104 -31.44 -3.98 -34.50
N LEU A 105 -31.61 -3.30 -35.64
CA LEU A 105 -32.48 -3.77 -36.73
C LEU A 105 -31.89 -5.01 -37.42
N PHE A 106 -30.59 -5.01 -37.70
CA PHE A 106 -29.94 -6.06 -38.50
C PHE A 106 -29.42 -7.26 -37.70
N VAL A 107 -29.14 -7.12 -36.40
CA VAL A 107 -28.59 -8.22 -35.59
C VAL A 107 -29.70 -8.91 -34.78
N PRO A 108 -30.07 -10.18 -35.08
CA PRO A 108 -31.23 -10.84 -34.45
C PRO A 108 -31.16 -10.91 -32.92
N LYS A 109 -29.98 -11.19 -32.35
CA LYS A 109 -29.78 -11.26 -30.89
C LYS A 109 -30.05 -9.93 -30.19
N LEU A 110 -29.79 -8.80 -30.85
CA LEU A 110 -30.07 -7.47 -30.32
C LEU A 110 -31.57 -7.17 -30.38
N ARG A 111 -32.24 -7.58 -31.46
CA ARG A 111 -33.68 -7.40 -31.64
C ARG A 111 -34.50 -8.03 -30.50
N ASN A 112 -34.09 -9.20 -30.00
CA ASN A 112 -34.75 -9.87 -28.88
C ASN A 112 -34.66 -9.11 -27.55
N ASN A 113 -33.75 -8.12 -27.44
CA ASN A 113 -33.56 -7.28 -26.25
C ASN A 113 -33.78 -5.80 -26.55
N THR A 114 -34.55 -5.47 -27.60
CA THR A 114 -34.71 -4.09 -28.12
C THR A 114 -35.04 -3.08 -27.02
N PHE A 115 -36.00 -3.35 -26.14
CA PHE A 115 -36.43 -2.38 -25.14
C PHE A 115 -35.33 -2.06 -24.10
N LEU A 116 -34.59 -3.07 -23.62
CA LEU A 116 -33.43 -2.85 -22.75
C LEU A 116 -32.33 -2.08 -23.48
N LEU A 117 -32.07 -2.43 -24.74
CA LEU A 117 -31.07 -1.74 -25.56
C LEU A 117 -31.44 -0.29 -25.83
N VAL A 118 -32.72 0.03 -26.04
CA VAL A 118 -33.17 1.42 -26.20
C VAL A 118 -32.97 2.20 -24.89
N ILE A 119 -33.32 1.62 -23.73
CA ILE A 119 -33.08 2.26 -22.43
C ILE A 119 -31.58 2.52 -22.22
N TYR A 120 -30.74 1.49 -22.33
CA TYR A 120 -29.29 1.68 -22.15
C TYR A 120 -28.67 2.53 -23.27
N GLY A 121 -29.20 2.48 -24.49
CA GLY A 121 -28.79 3.30 -25.63
C GLY A 121 -29.10 4.78 -25.48
N SER A 122 -30.09 5.15 -24.66
CA SER A 122 -30.32 6.55 -24.27
C SER A 122 -29.10 7.18 -23.58
N SER A 123 -28.18 6.35 -23.05
CA SER A 123 -26.87 6.79 -22.55
C SER A 123 -26.05 7.55 -23.60
N ILE A 124 -26.20 7.24 -24.89
CA ILE A 124 -25.54 7.97 -25.98
C ILE A 124 -26.00 9.44 -25.99
N ILE A 125 -27.28 9.67 -25.74
CA ILE A 125 -27.87 11.02 -25.66
C ILE A 125 -27.46 11.70 -24.35
N PHE A 126 -27.52 11.00 -23.21
CA PHE A 126 -27.09 11.59 -21.94
C PHE A 126 -25.60 11.94 -21.93
N GLN A 127 -24.77 11.17 -22.64
CA GLN A 127 -23.37 11.49 -22.82
C GLN A 127 -23.17 12.81 -23.58
N MET A 128 -24.03 13.13 -24.55
CA MET A 128 -24.03 14.43 -25.24
C MET A 128 -24.27 15.59 -24.27
N LEU A 129 -25.11 15.40 -23.25
CA LEU A 129 -25.39 16.40 -22.22
C LEU A 129 -24.25 16.50 -21.18
N GLY A 130 -23.52 15.41 -20.97
CA GLY A 130 -22.47 15.29 -19.96
C GLY A 130 -21.24 16.16 -20.25
N CYS A 131 -21.24 17.39 -19.72
CA CYS A 131 -20.12 18.35 -19.83
C CYS A 131 -19.11 18.24 -18.69
N GLU A 132 -18.95 17.08 -18.05
CA GLU A 132 -18.10 16.93 -16.85
C GLU A 132 -16.64 17.33 -17.09
N TRP A 133 -16.14 17.13 -18.31
CA TRP A 133 -14.78 17.48 -18.71
C TRP A 133 -14.51 18.98 -18.57
N LEU A 134 -15.52 19.84 -18.80
CA LEU A 134 -15.41 21.29 -18.57
C LEU A 134 -15.18 21.57 -17.09
N PHE A 135 -16.01 20.99 -16.22
CA PHE A 135 -15.91 21.18 -14.77
C PHE A 135 -14.60 20.61 -14.20
N LYS A 136 -14.09 19.51 -14.77
CA LYS A 136 -12.76 18.98 -14.45
C LYS A 136 -11.65 19.95 -14.86
N GLY A 137 -11.74 20.55 -16.07
CA GLY A 137 -10.79 21.57 -16.54
C GLY A 137 -10.83 22.87 -15.73
N LEU A 138 -12.00 23.21 -15.18
CA LEU A 138 -12.20 24.35 -14.26
C LEU A 138 -11.91 24.01 -12.79
N GLU A 139 -11.35 22.83 -12.50
CA GLU A 139 -11.03 22.34 -11.15
C GLU A 139 -12.22 22.32 -10.16
N ARG A 140 -13.46 22.19 -10.66
CA ARG A 140 -14.68 22.10 -9.86
C ARG A 140 -14.95 20.67 -9.37
N PHE A 141 -13.92 20.00 -8.86
CA PHE A 141 -13.99 18.59 -8.41
C PHE A 141 -15.00 18.36 -7.29
N ARG A 142 -15.13 19.31 -6.35
CA ARG A 142 -16.10 19.20 -5.25
C ARG A 142 -17.54 19.15 -5.76
N PHE A 143 -17.88 19.95 -6.76
CA PHE A 143 -19.21 19.95 -7.36
C PHE A 143 -19.51 18.59 -8.01
N LEU A 144 -18.57 18.06 -8.81
CA LEU A 144 -18.69 16.74 -9.45
C LEU A 144 -18.84 15.61 -8.42
N ALA A 145 -18.06 15.65 -7.35
CA ALA A 145 -18.11 14.64 -6.29
C ALA A 145 -19.47 14.66 -5.56
N VAL A 146 -19.97 15.84 -5.20
CA VAL A 146 -21.25 15.99 -4.49
C VAL A 146 -22.44 15.67 -5.39
N SER A 147 -22.47 16.14 -6.64
CA SER A 147 -23.58 15.85 -7.55
C SER A 147 -23.66 14.36 -7.89
N GLY A 148 -22.51 13.72 -8.16
CA GLY A 148 -22.44 12.27 -8.36
C GLY A 148 -22.91 11.48 -7.14
N PHE A 149 -22.50 11.90 -5.93
CA PHE A 149 -22.95 11.30 -4.68
C PHE A 149 -24.47 11.41 -4.51
N ILE A 150 -25.06 12.59 -4.70
CA ILE A 150 -26.51 12.82 -4.57
C ILE A 150 -27.27 11.95 -5.55
N CYS A 151 -26.88 11.92 -6.83
CA CYS A 151 -27.52 11.07 -7.84
C CYS A 151 -27.44 9.59 -7.47
N LYS A 152 -26.30 9.14 -6.93
CA LYS A 152 -26.12 7.76 -6.47
C LYS A 152 -27.02 7.43 -5.28
N ALA A 153 -27.13 8.34 -4.31
CA ALA A 153 -27.95 8.18 -3.12
C ALA A 153 -29.45 8.10 -3.49
N ILE A 154 -29.93 9.05 -4.32
CA ILE A 154 -31.31 9.06 -4.82
C ILE A 154 -31.60 7.77 -5.58
N SER A 155 -30.70 7.34 -6.46
CA SER A 155 -30.86 6.10 -7.21
C SER A 155 -30.95 4.87 -6.31
N LEU A 156 -30.09 4.74 -5.30
CA LEU A 156 -30.16 3.64 -4.35
C LEU A 156 -31.53 3.60 -3.69
N VAL A 157 -32.03 4.73 -3.20
CA VAL A 157 -33.38 4.82 -2.59
C VAL A 157 -34.46 4.42 -3.61
N CYS A 158 -34.42 4.95 -4.83
CA CYS A 158 -35.39 4.60 -5.87
C CYS A 158 -35.35 3.10 -6.24
N ILE A 159 -34.16 2.50 -6.32
CA ILE A 159 -34.01 1.07 -6.60
C ILE A 159 -34.66 0.26 -5.47
N LEU A 160 -34.40 0.61 -4.22
CA LEU A 160 -34.99 -0.05 -3.05
C LEU A 160 -36.52 0.08 -2.98
N LEU A 161 -37.08 1.17 -3.52
CA LEU A 161 -38.53 1.43 -3.50
C LEU A 161 -39.29 0.90 -4.71
N PHE A 162 -38.63 0.72 -5.87
CA PHE A 162 -39.33 0.43 -7.13
C PHE A 162 -38.91 -0.89 -7.81
N VAL A 163 -37.86 -1.56 -7.33
CA VAL A 163 -37.32 -2.78 -7.94
C VAL A 163 -37.38 -3.95 -6.94
N HIS A 164 -38.50 -4.66 -6.95
CA HIS A 164 -38.80 -5.77 -6.03
C HIS A 164 -38.91 -7.14 -6.71
N SER A 165 -38.96 -7.19 -8.05
CA SER A 165 -39.11 -8.44 -8.80
C SER A 165 -38.32 -8.39 -10.11
N THR A 166 -38.15 -9.56 -10.74
CA THR A 166 -37.52 -9.71 -12.06
C THR A 166 -38.27 -8.95 -13.16
N GLU A 167 -39.58 -8.74 -13.02
CA GLU A 167 -40.40 -7.96 -13.96
C GLU A 167 -40.03 -6.47 -13.98
N HIS A 168 -39.41 -5.96 -12.91
CA HIS A 168 -38.99 -4.57 -12.80
C HIS A 168 -37.61 -4.29 -13.42
N ILE A 169 -37.11 -5.22 -14.25
CA ILE A 169 -35.85 -5.11 -15.01
C ILE A 169 -35.71 -3.77 -15.75
N TYR A 170 -36.79 -3.27 -16.36
CA TYR A 170 -36.76 -2.01 -17.12
C TYR A 170 -36.66 -0.77 -16.23
N ARG A 171 -37.29 -0.81 -15.04
CA ARG A 171 -37.15 0.25 -14.03
C ARG A 171 -35.72 0.32 -13.53
N TYR A 172 -35.13 -0.84 -13.24
CA TYR A 172 -33.72 -0.92 -12.86
C TYR A 172 -32.79 -0.40 -13.97
N ALA A 173 -33.03 -0.78 -15.23
CA ALA A 173 -32.24 -0.30 -16.36
C ALA A 173 -32.29 1.24 -16.48
N LEU A 174 -33.48 1.83 -16.40
CA LEU A 174 -33.66 3.28 -16.44
C LEU A 174 -32.95 3.99 -15.28
N LEU A 175 -33.15 3.50 -14.04
CA LEU A 175 -32.49 4.05 -12.86
C LEU A 175 -30.95 3.94 -12.99
N SER A 176 -30.43 2.85 -13.53
CA SER A 176 -28.99 2.65 -13.77
C SER A 176 -28.41 3.66 -14.75
N VAL A 177 -29.14 3.99 -15.83
CA VAL A 177 -28.73 5.02 -16.80
C VAL A 177 -28.76 6.40 -16.14
N LEU A 178 -29.86 6.77 -15.48
CA LEU A 178 -29.99 8.05 -14.78
C LEU A 178 -28.90 8.24 -13.70
N THR A 179 -28.52 7.15 -13.02
CA THR A 179 -27.44 7.18 -12.02
C THR A 179 -26.08 7.47 -12.66
N SER A 180 -25.80 6.82 -13.79
CA SER A 180 -24.52 6.93 -14.49
C SER A 180 -24.28 8.32 -15.06
N TYR A 181 -25.35 9.02 -15.46
CA TYR A 181 -25.26 10.33 -16.12
C TYR A 181 -25.87 11.50 -15.32
N GLY A 182 -26.37 11.25 -14.10
CA GLY A 182 -27.02 12.28 -13.28
C GLY A 182 -26.10 13.47 -12.94
N SER A 183 -24.81 13.21 -12.67
CA SER A 183 -23.80 14.26 -12.50
C SER A 183 -23.60 15.09 -13.76
N GLY A 184 -23.65 14.46 -14.94
CA GLY A 184 -23.59 15.12 -16.24
C GLY A 184 -24.77 16.05 -16.49
N ILE A 185 -25.98 15.62 -16.12
CA ILE A 185 -27.19 16.46 -16.20
C ILE A 185 -27.04 17.68 -15.28
N ALA A 186 -26.57 17.49 -14.05
CA ALA A 186 -26.30 18.60 -13.13
C ALA A 186 -25.26 19.59 -13.69
N CYS A 187 -24.21 19.08 -14.34
CA CYS A 187 -23.22 19.91 -15.04
C CYS A 187 -23.85 20.72 -16.17
N PHE A 188 -24.72 20.10 -16.97
CA PHE A 188 -25.42 20.76 -18.08
C PHE A 188 -26.28 21.93 -17.59
N VAL A 189 -27.06 21.73 -16.51
CA VAL A 189 -27.87 22.80 -15.89
C VAL A 189 -27.00 23.98 -15.44
N MET A 190 -25.81 23.70 -14.91
CA MET A 190 -24.88 24.73 -14.42
C MET A 190 -23.98 25.35 -15.49
N LEU A 191 -24.07 24.90 -16.75
CA LEU A 191 -23.16 25.27 -17.83
C LEU A 191 -23.14 26.79 -18.09
N HIS A 192 -24.32 27.42 -18.09
CA HIS A 192 -24.53 28.85 -18.37
C HIS A 192 -23.75 29.78 -17.42
N ARG A 193 -23.34 29.30 -16.25
CA ARG A 193 -22.54 30.07 -15.29
C ARG A 193 -21.08 30.22 -15.71
N TYR A 194 -20.59 29.36 -16.60
CA TYR A 194 -19.16 29.26 -16.94
C TYR A 194 -18.87 29.55 -18.40
N VAL A 195 -19.78 29.20 -19.31
CA VAL A 195 -19.60 29.38 -20.75
C VAL A 195 -20.87 29.93 -21.39
N ASP A 196 -20.71 30.61 -22.52
CA ASP A 196 -21.84 31.11 -23.29
C ASP A 196 -22.45 30.00 -24.13
N VAL A 197 -23.68 29.61 -23.79
CA VAL A 197 -24.42 28.51 -24.43
C VAL A 197 -25.26 29.06 -25.60
N SER A 198 -24.61 29.64 -26.60
CA SER A 198 -25.28 29.91 -27.87
C SER A 198 -25.18 28.66 -28.75
N PHE A 199 -26.30 28.15 -29.24
CA PHE A 199 -26.30 26.98 -30.12
C PHE A 199 -25.71 27.35 -31.49
N SER A 200 -24.47 26.94 -31.73
CA SER A 200 -23.84 27.00 -33.05
C SER A 200 -22.93 25.80 -33.24
N ILE A 201 -23.16 25.05 -34.32
CA ILE A 201 -22.31 23.93 -34.68
C ILE A 201 -21.05 24.51 -35.31
N HIS A 202 -19.92 24.38 -34.63
CA HIS A 202 -18.63 24.86 -35.12
C HIS A 202 -17.59 23.74 -35.06
N LEU A 203 -17.30 23.11 -36.20
CA LEU A 203 -16.35 22.01 -36.28
C LEU A 203 -14.94 22.52 -36.61
N ASN A 204 -14.05 22.51 -35.61
CA ASN A 204 -12.66 22.90 -35.81
C ASN A 204 -11.75 21.68 -35.99
N ARG A 205 -11.07 21.61 -37.15
CA ARG A 205 -10.19 20.49 -37.52
C ARG A 205 -9.03 20.27 -36.54
N LYS A 206 -8.61 21.32 -35.81
CA LYS A 206 -7.50 21.25 -34.84
C LYS A 206 -7.70 20.20 -33.74
N HIS A 207 -8.95 19.87 -33.41
CA HIS A 207 -9.28 18.93 -32.33
C HIS A 207 -9.27 17.46 -32.76
N PHE A 208 -9.47 17.15 -34.05
CA PHE A 208 -9.68 15.78 -34.51
C PHE A 208 -8.47 14.87 -34.29
N LYS A 209 -7.26 15.33 -34.62
CA LYS A 209 -6.04 14.53 -34.47
C LYS A 209 -5.76 14.18 -32.99
N PRO A 210 -5.77 15.14 -32.04
CA PRO A 210 -5.67 14.82 -30.62
C PRO A 210 -6.78 13.87 -30.12
N LEU A 211 -8.04 14.12 -30.50
CA LEU A 211 -9.17 13.27 -30.10
C LEU A 211 -8.98 11.81 -30.55
N LEU A 212 -8.55 11.60 -31.80
CA LEU A 212 -8.31 10.26 -32.33
C LEU A 212 -7.24 9.49 -31.53
N VAL A 213 -6.16 10.16 -31.09
CA VAL A 213 -5.12 9.52 -30.27
C VAL A 213 -5.68 9.03 -28.94
N PHE A 214 -6.42 9.88 -28.21
CA PHE A 214 -7.02 9.49 -26.93
C PHE A 214 -8.18 8.50 -27.11
N PHE A 215 -8.88 8.53 -28.24
CA PHE A 215 -9.88 7.55 -28.61
C PHE A 215 -9.26 6.16 -28.77
N MET A 216 -8.14 6.03 -29.49
CA MET A 216 -7.46 4.74 -29.65
C MET A 216 -7.01 4.14 -28.31
N MET A 217 -6.51 4.97 -27.38
CA MET A 217 -6.18 4.52 -26.02
C MET A 217 -7.43 4.08 -25.26
N SER A 218 -8.53 4.83 -25.37
CA SER A 218 -9.80 4.51 -24.72
C SER A 218 -10.43 3.24 -25.29
N CYS A 219 -10.31 3.01 -26.61
CA CYS A 219 -10.73 1.78 -27.28
C CYS A 219 -9.98 0.57 -26.75
N ALA A 220 -8.65 0.65 -26.66
CA ALA A 220 -7.83 -0.45 -26.16
C ALA A 220 -8.30 -0.88 -24.77
N VAL A 221 -8.45 0.07 -23.83
CA VAL A 221 -8.87 -0.21 -22.45
C VAL A 221 -10.33 -0.68 -22.38
N PHE A 222 -11.25 -0.08 -23.13
CA PHE A 222 -12.67 -0.41 -23.06
C PHE A 222 -12.97 -1.78 -23.68
N ILE A 223 -12.44 -2.05 -24.88
CA ILE A 223 -12.56 -3.35 -25.53
C ILE A 223 -12.01 -4.41 -24.58
N TYR A 224 -10.79 -4.21 -24.10
CA TYR A 224 -10.14 -5.13 -23.16
C TYR A 224 -10.97 -5.45 -21.90
N SER A 225 -11.66 -4.45 -21.34
CA SER A 225 -12.42 -4.61 -20.08
C SER A 225 -13.87 -5.08 -20.25
N SER A 226 -14.46 -4.92 -21.44
CA SER A 226 -15.90 -5.16 -21.68
C SER A 226 -16.18 -6.29 -22.67
N LEU A 227 -15.18 -6.77 -23.40
CA LEU A 227 -15.34 -7.74 -24.48
C LEU A 227 -15.80 -9.11 -24.00
N ASP A 228 -15.26 -9.61 -22.88
CA ASP A 228 -15.66 -10.91 -22.29
C ASP A 228 -17.18 -11.01 -22.12
N LEU A 229 -17.78 -9.97 -21.53
CA LEU A 229 -19.21 -9.92 -21.22
C LEU A 229 -20.06 -9.88 -22.48
N THR A 230 -19.63 -9.11 -23.47
CA THR A 230 -20.31 -9.00 -24.76
C THR A 230 -20.24 -10.31 -25.54
N MET A 231 -19.07 -10.96 -25.58
CA MET A 231 -18.90 -12.24 -26.24
C MET A 231 -19.73 -13.33 -25.59
N LEU A 232 -19.75 -13.41 -24.25
CA LEU A 232 -20.65 -14.31 -23.52
C LEU A 232 -22.12 -14.08 -23.90
N GLY A 233 -22.57 -12.82 -23.95
CA GLY A 233 -23.95 -12.52 -24.33
C GLY A 233 -24.32 -12.92 -25.77
N PHE A 234 -23.35 -13.01 -26.69
CA PHE A 234 -23.58 -13.50 -28.06
C PHE A 234 -23.43 -15.03 -28.19
N MET A 235 -22.51 -15.64 -27.44
CA MET A 235 -22.11 -17.03 -27.62
C MET A 235 -22.80 -17.99 -26.65
N LYS A 236 -23.33 -17.46 -25.54
CA LYS A 236 -23.84 -18.20 -24.38
C LYS A 236 -25.19 -17.64 -23.92
N THR A 237 -25.71 -18.20 -22.83
CA THR A 237 -27.03 -17.85 -22.27
C THR A 237 -26.98 -16.56 -21.45
N ASP A 238 -28.15 -15.96 -21.24
CA ASP A 238 -28.29 -14.80 -20.35
C ASP A 238 -27.95 -15.18 -18.90
N TYR A 239 -28.23 -16.42 -18.48
CA TYR A 239 -27.82 -16.98 -17.19
C TYR A 239 -26.30 -16.94 -16.99
N GLU A 240 -25.53 -17.52 -17.93
CA GLU A 240 -24.06 -17.51 -17.92
C GLU A 240 -23.50 -16.09 -17.93
N THR A 241 -24.11 -15.21 -18.73
CA THR A 241 -23.77 -13.78 -18.77
C THR A 241 -23.95 -13.11 -17.42
N GLY A 242 -25.03 -13.45 -16.70
CA GLY A 242 -25.29 -12.98 -15.33
C GLY A 242 -24.27 -13.48 -14.31
N LEU A 243 -23.93 -14.77 -14.36
CA LEU A 243 -22.89 -15.35 -13.51
C LEU A 243 -21.53 -14.67 -13.73
N TYR A 244 -21.11 -14.47 -14.97
CA TYR A 244 -19.87 -13.76 -15.24
C TYR A 244 -19.93 -12.29 -14.78
N SER A 245 -21.08 -11.63 -14.98
CA SER A 245 -21.27 -10.22 -14.63
C SER A 245 -21.06 -9.92 -13.16
N ILE A 246 -21.54 -10.78 -12.26
CA ILE A 246 -21.33 -10.56 -10.81
C ILE A 246 -19.85 -10.68 -10.45
N ALA A 247 -19.15 -11.68 -11.00
CA ALA A 247 -17.73 -11.90 -10.74
C ALA A 247 -16.87 -10.76 -11.30
N ALA A 248 -17.14 -10.32 -12.53
CA ALA A 248 -16.44 -9.22 -13.19
C ALA A 248 -16.68 -7.87 -12.47
N LYS A 249 -17.92 -7.58 -12.05
CA LYS A 249 -18.21 -6.38 -11.24
C LYS A 249 -17.51 -6.43 -9.88
N GLY A 250 -17.48 -7.59 -9.23
CA GLY A 250 -16.70 -7.83 -8.01
C GLY A 250 -15.20 -7.54 -8.20
N LYS A 251 -14.59 -8.08 -9.27
CA LYS A 251 -13.21 -7.75 -9.68
C LYS A 251 -13.00 -6.24 -9.82
N GLY A 252 -13.93 -5.55 -10.48
CA GLY A 252 -13.88 -4.11 -10.69
C GLY A 252 -13.79 -3.32 -9.37
N VAL A 253 -14.63 -3.65 -8.38
CA VAL A 253 -14.60 -3.01 -7.05
C VAL A 253 -13.24 -3.26 -6.36
N LEU A 254 -12.73 -4.49 -6.41
CA LEU A 254 -11.46 -4.83 -5.77
C LEU A 254 -10.27 -4.15 -6.43
N THR A 255 -10.29 -3.98 -7.75
CA THR A 255 -9.25 -3.28 -8.51
C THR A 255 -9.13 -1.80 -8.11
N MET A 256 -10.25 -1.16 -7.75
CA MET A 256 -10.27 0.25 -7.33
C MET A 256 -9.46 0.53 -6.07
N THR A 257 -9.21 -0.48 -5.22
CA THR A 257 -8.40 -0.32 -4.00
C THR A 257 -6.96 0.09 -4.32
N GLY A 258 -6.38 -0.42 -5.40
CA GLY A 258 -5.07 0.01 -5.89
C GLY A 258 -5.10 1.46 -6.38
N GLY A 259 -6.24 1.90 -6.93
CA GLY A 259 -6.55 3.26 -7.39
C GLY A 259 -6.15 4.36 -6.42
N LEU A 260 -6.38 4.08 -5.14
CA LEU A 260 -6.13 4.99 -4.04
C LEU A 260 -4.63 5.26 -3.88
N VAL A 261 -3.79 4.24 -4.06
CA VAL A 261 -2.35 4.33 -3.89
C VAL A 261 -1.71 5.09 -5.05
N TRP A 262 -1.97 4.71 -6.30
CA TRP A 262 -1.28 5.34 -7.44
C TRP A 262 -1.77 6.74 -7.81
N SER A 263 -3.00 7.12 -7.46
CA SER A 263 -3.48 8.51 -7.68
C SER A 263 -2.62 9.57 -6.95
N SER A 264 -1.93 9.19 -5.88
CA SER A 264 -0.97 10.03 -5.16
C SER A 264 0.47 9.96 -5.70
N ILE A 265 0.80 8.91 -6.46
CA ILE A 265 2.14 8.64 -6.95
C ILE A 265 2.41 9.43 -8.23
N LEU A 266 1.42 9.53 -9.12
CA LEU A 266 1.59 10.10 -10.46
C LEU A 266 2.22 11.50 -10.46
N PRO A 267 1.76 12.48 -9.65
CA PRO A 267 2.35 13.81 -9.64
C PRO A 267 3.81 13.79 -9.17
N THR A 268 4.09 13.01 -8.13
CA THR A 268 5.44 12.86 -7.56
C THR A 268 6.38 12.19 -8.55
N ALA A 269 5.94 11.11 -9.21
CA ALA A 269 6.70 10.40 -10.23
C ALA A 269 7.02 11.30 -11.43
N THR A 270 6.06 12.13 -11.85
CA THR A 270 6.25 13.08 -12.95
C THR A 270 7.29 14.16 -12.60
N ASN A 271 7.27 14.67 -11.38
CA ASN A 271 8.25 15.67 -10.93
C ASN A 271 9.65 15.07 -10.82
N LEU A 272 9.79 13.93 -10.13
CA LEU A 272 11.09 13.24 -10.00
C LEU A 272 11.72 12.90 -11.36
N TRP A 273 10.88 12.52 -12.35
CA TRP A 273 11.37 12.27 -13.70
C TRP A 273 11.84 13.55 -14.40
N LYS A 274 11.08 14.65 -14.29
CA LYS A 274 11.45 15.95 -14.86
C LYS A 274 12.71 16.53 -14.24
N ASP A 275 12.88 16.36 -12.94
CA ASP A 275 14.02 16.87 -12.18
C ASP A 275 15.29 16.02 -12.38
N GLY A 276 15.21 14.93 -13.17
CA GLY A 276 16.34 14.06 -13.46
C GLY A 276 16.71 13.11 -12.31
N GLU A 277 15.91 13.05 -11.24
CA GLU A 277 16.14 12.21 -10.06
C GLU A 277 15.80 10.73 -10.29
N LYS A 278 16.51 10.08 -11.22
CA LYS A 278 16.26 8.68 -11.61
C LYS A 278 16.30 7.68 -10.45
N LYS A 279 17.19 7.87 -9.46
CA LYS A 279 17.31 7.00 -8.28
C LYS A 279 16.06 7.09 -7.39
N SER A 280 15.63 8.31 -7.05
CA SER A 280 14.43 8.57 -6.26
C SER A 280 13.18 8.05 -6.97
N PHE A 281 13.10 8.24 -8.28
CA PHE A 281 12.02 7.73 -9.13
C PHE A 281 11.94 6.19 -9.09
N LYS A 282 13.06 5.49 -9.28
CA LYS A 282 13.13 4.01 -9.20
C LYS A 282 12.71 3.53 -7.81
N ALA A 283 13.26 4.12 -6.75
CA ALA A 283 12.90 3.77 -5.37
C ALA A 283 11.40 3.99 -5.05
N LEU A 284 10.81 5.07 -5.58
CA LEU A 284 9.37 5.33 -5.45
C LEU A 284 8.55 4.26 -6.16
N ALA A 285 8.90 3.93 -7.40
CA ALA A 285 8.21 2.90 -8.18
C ALA A 285 8.33 1.52 -7.51
N ASP A 286 9.50 1.17 -6.99
CA ASP A 286 9.74 -0.10 -6.29
C ASP A 286 8.91 -0.21 -5.01
N LYS A 287 8.88 0.87 -4.21
CA LYS A 287 8.07 0.92 -3.00
C LYS A 287 6.58 0.82 -3.32
N ALA A 288 6.13 1.54 -4.34
CA ALA A 288 4.74 1.48 -4.81
C ALA A 288 4.36 0.08 -5.28
N MET A 289 5.24 -0.55 -6.05
CA MET A 289 5.07 -1.90 -6.60
C MET A 289 4.89 -2.94 -5.47
N VAL A 290 5.76 -2.91 -4.45
CA VAL A 290 5.66 -3.78 -3.27
C VAL A 290 4.34 -3.59 -2.54
N ILE A 291 3.94 -2.34 -2.31
CA ILE A 291 2.72 -2.00 -1.55
C ILE A 291 1.48 -2.47 -2.32
N VAL A 292 1.36 -2.08 -3.59
CA VAL A 292 0.16 -2.37 -4.39
C VAL A 292 0.01 -3.85 -4.63
N CYS A 293 1.06 -4.55 -5.09
CA CYS A 293 0.97 -5.98 -5.31
C CYS A 293 0.86 -6.78 -4.00
N GLY A 294 1.43 -6.29 -2.91
CA GLY A 294 1.22 -6.89 -1.59
C GLY A 294 -0.24 -6.82 -1.14
N ILE A 295 -0.88 -5.65 -1.27
CA ILE A 295 -2.31 -5.46 -0.97
C ILE A 295 -3.17 -6.34 -1.88
N GLN A 296 -2.92 -6.33 -3.19
CA GLN A 296 -3.70 -7.12 -4.13
C GLN A 296 -3.51 -8.62 -3.96
N ALA A 297 -2.29 -9.08 -3.65
CA ALA A 297 -2.04 -10.49 -3.37
C ALA A 297 -2.80 -10.94 -2.12
N PHE A 298 -2.82 -10.11 -1.07
CA PHE A 298 -3.62 -10.38 0.12
C PHE A 298 -5.11 -10.47 -0.22
N ILE A 299 -5.65 -9.50 -0.98
CA ILE A 299 -7.05 -9.51 -1.43
C ILE A 299 -7.34 -10.76 -2.28
N THR A 300 -6.48 -11.10 -3.24
CA THR A 300 -6.62 -12.30 -4.07
C THR A 300 -6.72 -13.56 -3.21
N ILE A 301 -5.85 -13.73 -2.22
CA ILE A 301 -5.87 -14.90 -1.32
C ILE A 301 -7.19 -14.95 -0.55
N VAL A 302 -7.60 -13.84 0.07
CA VAL A 302 -8.86 -13.75 0.82
C VAL A 302 -10.04 -14.09 -0.09
N CYS A 303 -10.10 -13.50 -1.28
CA CYS A 303 -11.22 -13.71 -2.21
C CYS A 303 -11.26 -15.12 -2.79
N ILE A 304 -10.13 -15.80 -2.98
CA ILE A 304 -10.10 -17.19 -3.44
C ILE A 304 -10.57 -18.15 -2.35
N VAL A 305 -10.09 -17.97 -1.11
CA VAL A 305 -10.45 -18.79 0.05
C VAL A 305 -11.94 -18.65 0.36
N PHE A 306 -12.42 -17.41 0.45
CA PHE A 306 -13.82 -17.10 0.79
C PHE A 306 -14.71 -16.88 -0.44
N ALA A 307 -14.33 -17.42 -1.61
CA ALA A 307 -15.02 -17.16 -2.88
C ALA A 307 -16.51 -17.52 -2.83
N ARG A 308 -16.84 -18.64 -2.19
CA ARG A 308 -18.22 -19.12 -2.08
C ARG A 308 -19.04 -18.17 -1.23
N GLU A 309 -18.53 -17.82 -0.07
CA GLU A 309 -19.15 -16.94 0.91
C GLU A 309 -19.35 -15.55 0.32
N ILE A 310 -18.34 -15.00 -0.37
CA ILE A 310 -18.42 -13.69 -1.03
C ILE A 310 -19.47 -13.67 -2.13
N ILE A 311 -19.51 -14.68 -2.99
CA ILE A 311 -20.48 -14.74 -4.09
C ILE A 311 -21.90 -14.94 -3.56
N LEU A 312 -22.11 -15.82 -2.59
CA LEU A 312 -23.43 -16.02 -1.98
C LEU A 312 -23.87 -14.80 -1.17
N PHE A 313 -22.93 -14.15 -0.46
CA PHE A 313 -23.20 -12.89 0.22
C PHE A 313 -23.57 -11.79 -0.79
N THR A 314 -22.92 -11.72 -1.94
CA THR A 314 -23.19 -10.65 -2.91
C THR A 314 -24.45 -10.93 -3.73
N GLY A 315 -24.52 -12.09 -4.38
CA GLY A 315 -25.57 -12.45 -5.35
C GLY A 315 -26.74 -13.25 -4.80
N GLY A 316 -26.53 -14.00 -3.70
CA GLY A 316 -27.47 -15.01 -3.22
C GLY A 316 -27.26 -16.39 -3.87
N ALA A 317 -28.13 -17.34 -3.54
CA ALA A 317 -27.99 -18.76 -3.91
C ALA A 317 -27.94 -19.01 -5.42
N GLY A 318 -28.65 -18.20 -6.23
CA GLY A 318 -28.68 -18.33 -7.70
C GLY A 318 -27.33 -18.14 -8.39
N TYR A 319 -26.31 -17.58 -7.70
CA TYR A 319 -24.99 -17.31 -8.26
C TYR A 319 -23.92 -18.34 -7.84
N GLN A 320 -24.30 -19.47 -7.23
CA GLN A 320 -23.33 -20.48 -6.79
C GLN A 320 -22.38 -20.94 -7.91
N ASP A 321 -22.86 -21.04 -9.14
CA ASP A 321 -22.06 -21.48 -10.30
C ASP A 321 -21.01 -20.44 -10.73
N SER A 322 -21.12 -19.19 -10.25
CA SER A 322 -20.12 -18.15 -10.49
C SER A 322 -18.84 -18.33 -9.66
N VAL A 323 -18.83 -19.20 -8.64
CA VAL A 323 -17.73 -19.29 -7.65
C VAL A 323 -16.39 -19.65 -8.29
N THR A 324 -16.38 -20.61 -9.22
CA THR A 324 -15.14 -21.02 -9.91
C THR A 324 -14.60 -19.90 -10.79
N SER A 325 -15.47 -19.26 -11.59
CA SER A 325 -15.05 -18.13 -12.43
C SER A 325 -14.56 -16.95 -11.61
N PHE A 326 -15.17 -16.69 -10.45
CA PHE A 326 -14.72 -15.68 -9.51
C PHE A 326 -13.31 -15.98 -9.00
N ARG A 327 -13.03 -17.21 -8.54
CA ARG A 327 -11.68 -17.62 -8.10
C ARG A 327 -10.63 -17.38 -9.18
N ILE A 328 -10.94 -17.77 -10.42
CA ILE A 328 -10.03 -17.58 -11.56
C ILE A 328 -9.81 -16.09 -11.78
N LEU A 329 -10.87 -15.28 -11.89
CA LEU A 329 -10.76 -13.84 -12.10
C LEU A 329 -9.95 -13.13 -11.01
N MET A 330 -9.99 -13.57 -9.75
CA MET A 330 -9.22 -12.94 -8.66
C MET A 330 -7.70 -13.04 -8.86
N LEU A 331 -7.21 -14.01 -9.64
CA LEU A 331 -5.79 -14.13 -10.00
C LEU A 331 -5.30 -12.97 -10.87
N SER A 332 -6.21 -12.26 -11.55
CA SER A 332 -5.85 -11.08 -12.36
C SER A 332 -5.49 -9.84 -11.54
N LEU A 333 -5.89 -9.75 -10.26
CA LEU A 333 -5.70 -8.53 -9.48
C LEU A 333 -4.23 -8.12 -9.35
N VAL A 334 -3.33 -9.08 -9.11
CA VAL A 334 -1.89 -8.80 -8.97
C VAL A 334 -1.27 -8.34 -10.30
N PRO A 335 -1.45 -9.05 -11.44
CA PRO A 335 -1.06 -8.52 -12.75
C PRO A 335 -1.60 -7.12 -13.04
N ILE A 336 -2.86 -6.85 -12.69
CA ILE A 336 -3.48 -5.53 -12.88
C ILE A 336 -2.76 -4.43 -12.09
N GLY A 337 -2.44 -4.63 -10.80
CA GLY A 337 -1.71 -3.57 -10.09
C GLY A 337 -0.27 -3.44 -10.56
N ALA A 338 0.36 -4.54 -10.94
CA ALA A 338 1.71 -4.53 -11.51
C ALA A 338 1.76 -3.72 -12.82
N SER A 339 0.84 -4.00 -13.74
CA SER A 339 0.72 -3.28 -15.02
C SER A 339 0.33 -1.81 -14.81
N ASN A 340 -0.53 -1.49 -13.85
CA ASN A 340 -0.88 -0.10 -13.55
C ASN A 340 0.28 0.71 -12.98
N ILE A 341 1.14 0.13 -12.14
CA ILE A 341 2.36 0.81 -11.66
C ILE A 341 3.35 1.00 -12.81
N LEU A 342 3.67 -0.06 -13.55
CA LEU A 342 4.64 0.02 -14.65
C LEU A 342 4.14 0.90 -15.81
N GLY A 343 2.91 0.71 -16.24
CA GLY A 343 2.29 1.50 -17.29
C GLY A 343 2.03 2.93 -16.84
N GLY A 344 1.18 3.08 -15.83
CA GLY A 344 0.63 4.37 -15.43
C GLY A 344 1.61 5.25 -14.66
N GLN A 345 2.49 4.68 -13.84
CA GLN A 345 3.35 5.43 -12.91
C GLN A 345 4.82 5.44 -13.31
N VAL A 346 5.22 4.60 -14.27
CA VAL A 346 6.59 4.54 -14.78
C VAL A 346 6.65 4.97 -16.24
N LEU A 347 5.94 4.28 -17.15
CA LEU A 347 6.01 4.55 -18.58
C LEU A 347 5.36 5.90 -18.97
N ILE A 348 4.20 6.25 -18.37
CA ILE A 348 3.55 7.54 -18.67
C ILE A 348 4.41 8.74 -18.23
N PRO A 349 4.89 8.85 -16.98
CA PRO A 349 5.79 9.93 -16.57
C PRO A 349 7.05 10.04 -17.42
N ALA A 350 7.57 8.90 -17.91
CA ALA A 350 8.71 8.84 -18.79
C ALA A 350 8.42 9.21 -20.27
N GLY A 351 7.18 9.58 -20.61
CA GLY A 351 6.78 9.92 -21.98
C GLY A 351 6.75 8.73 -22.94
N LYS A 352 6.46 7.53 -22.43
CA LYS A 352 6.45 6.26 -23.17
C LYS A 352 5.04 5.70 -23.35
N GLU A 353 4.03 6.55 -23.55
CA GLU A 353 2.62 6.15 -23.66
C GLU A 353 2.37 5.17 -24.82
N LYS A 354 3.16 5.26 -25.89
CA LYS A 354 3.11 4.30 -27.02
C LYS A 354 3.47 2.88 -26.60
N ARG A 355 4.37 2.71 -25.63
CA ARG A 355 4.76 1.40 -25.10
C ARG A 355 3.64 0.77 -24.29
N LEU A 356 3.00 1.58 -23.44
CA LEU A 356 1.79 1.17 -22.72
C LEU A 356 0.67 0.79 -23.70
N LEU A 357 0.40 1.61 -24.71
CA LEU A 357 -0.59 1.30 -25.74
C LEU A 357 -0.30 -0.04 -26.45
N THR A 358 0.97 -0.34 -26.72
CA THR A 358 1.36 -1.62 -27.32
C THR A 358 1.01 -2.81 -26.41
N ALA A 359 1.23 -2.67 -25.09
CA ALA A 359 0.87 -3.69 -24.12
C ALA A 359 -0.65 -3.92 -24.07
N GLU A 360 -1.43 -2.84 -24.00
CA GLU A 360 -2.90 -2.88 -23.97
C GLU A 360 -3.49 -3.51 -25.24
N ILE A 361 -2.98 -3.15 -26.42
CA ILE A 361 -3.42 -3.73 -27.69
C ILE A 361 -3.09 -5.23 -27.73
N ALA A 362 -1.89 -5.63 -27.31
CA ALA A 362 -1.51 -7.05 -27.28
C ALA A 362 -2.43 -7.86 -26.34
N GLY A 363 -2.73 -7.30 -25.16
CA GLY A 363 -3.70 -7.88 -24.23
C GLY A 363 -5.10 -8.01 -24.82
N ALA A 364 -5.61 -6.95 -25.47
CA ALA A 364 -6.94 -6.95 -26.09
C ALA A 364 -7.05 -7.94 -27.27
N VAL A 365 -6.04 -8.01 -28.13
CA VAL A 365 -6.00 -8.94 -29.27
C VAL A 365 -5.95 -10.39 -28.76
N PHE A 366 -5.10 -10.68 -27.78
CA PHE A 366 -5.07 -12.01 -27.17
C PHE A 366 -6.40 -12.34 -26.52
N ASN A 367 -6.98 -11.42 -25.73
CA ASN A 367 -8.26 -11.60 -25.07
C ASN A 367 -9.36 -11.97 -26.06
N PHE A 368 -9.47 -11.23 -27.17
CA PHE A 368 -10.45 -11.52 -28.22
C PHE A 368 -10.27 -12.92 -28.84
N ILE A 369 -9.04 -13.24 -29.28
CA ILE A 369 -8.76 -14.52 -29.96
C ILE A 369 -8.96 -15.69 -29.00
N ALA A 370 -8.44 -15.61 -27.79
CA ALA A 370 -8.57 -16.66 -26.80
C ALA A 370 -10.04 -16.83 -26.36
N ASN A 371 -10.81 -15.75 -26.24
CA ASN A 371 -12.25 -15.84 -25.95
C ASN A 371 -13.03 -16.53 -27.07
N LEU A 372 -12.71 -16.27 -28.35
CA LEU A 372 -13.35 -16.96 -29.47
C LEU A 372 -13.17 -18.48 -29.40
N ILE A 373 -12.03 -18.94 -28.88
CA ILE A 373 -11.68 -20.35 -28.77
C ILE A 373 -12.22 -20.96 -27.47
N LEU A 374 -12.04 -20.29 -26.33
CA LEU A 374 -12.29 -20.84 -25.00
C LEU A 374 -13.73 -20.67 -24.52
N ILE A 375 -14.43 -19.57 -24.84
CA ILE A 375 -15.82 -19.36 -24.40
C ILE A 375 -16.75 -20.48 -24.92
N PRO A 376 -16.68 -20.93 -26.19
CA PRO A 376 -17.54 -22.01 -26.67
C PRO A 376 -17.42 -23.30 -25.83
N HIS A 377 -16.21 -23.64 -25.40
CA HIS A 377 -15.89 -24.90 -24.71
C HIS A 377 -16.00 -24.81 -23.18
N PHE A 378 -15.58 -23.68 -22.60
CA PHE A 378 -15.43 -23.50 -21.15
C PHE A 378 -16.34 -22.41 -20.56
N SER A 379 -17.18 -21.77 -21.38
CA SER A 379 -18.15 -20.73 -20.98
C SER A 379 -17.51 -19.66 -20.09
N ILE A 380 -18.14 -19.32 -18.95
CA ILE A 380 -17.71 -18.31 -17.99
C ILE A 380 -16.30 -18.53 -17.42
N ASN A 381 -15.87 -19.79 -17.28
CA ASN A 381 -14.52 -20.12 -16.81
C ASN A 381 -13.48 -19.84 -17.90
N GLY A 382 -13.85 -20.08 -19.17
CA GLY A 382 -13.02 -19.73 -20.33
C GLY A 382 -12.79 -18.22 -20.40
N ALA A 383 -13.85 -17.42 -20.30
CA ALA A 383 -13.76 -15.96 -20.25
C ALA A 383 -12.84 -15.50 -19.11
N ALA A 384 -13.06 -16.00 -17.88
CA ALA A 384 -12.27 -15.68 -16.71
C ALA A 384 -10.77 -15.98 -16.88
N PHE A 385 -10.45 -17.16 -17.43
CA PHE A 385 -9.07 -17.56 -17.67
C PHE A 385 -8.40 -16.67 -18.72
N THR A 386 -9.10 -16.39 -19.82
CA THR A 386 -8.62 -15.48 -20.86
C THR A 386 -8.28 -14.10 -20.29
N THR A 387 -9.14 -13.53 -19.45
CA THR A 387 -8.86 -12.25 -18.79
C THR A 387 -7.56 -12.30 -17.99
N VAL A 388 -7.36 -13.33 -17.17
CA VAL A 388 -6.14 -13.47 -16.34
C VAL A 388 -4.88 -13.51 -17.19
N VAL A 389 -4.88 -14.32 -18.25
CA VAL A 389 -3.72 -14.45 -19.14
C VAL A 389 -3.46 -13.14 -19.89
N SER A 390 -4.52 -12.45 -20.31
CA SER A 390 -4.40 -11.15 -20.97
C SER A 390 -3.74 -10.11 -20.05
N GLU A 391 -4.12 -10.08 -18.77
CA GLU A 391 -3.53 -9.17 -17.76
C GLU A 391 -2.06 -9.50 -17.48
N VAL A 392 -1.71 -10.78 -17.50
CA VAL A 392 -0.32 -11.23 -17.40
C VAL A 392 0.48 -10.77 -18.62
N ILE A 393 -0.07 -10.87 -19.83
CA ILE A 393 0.59 -10.39 -21.06
C ILE A 393 0.86 -8.89 -20.98
N VAL A 394 -0.15 -8.09 -20.60
CA VAL A 394 0.00 -6.63 -20.43
C VAL A 394 1.10 -6.32 -19.42
N TRP A 395 1.08 -6.98 -18.26
CA TRP A 395 2.10 -6.82 -17.24
C TRP A 395 3.50 -7.15 -17.75
N LEU A 396 3.69 -8.30 -18.42
CA LEU A 396 4.99 -8.74 -18.93
C LEU A 396 5.54 -7.79 -20.00
N ILE A 397 4.70 -7.27 -20.89
CA ILE A 397 5.12 -6.31 -21.91
C ILE A 397 5.51 -4.97 -21.26
N CYS A 398 4.72 -4.48 -20.29
CA CYS A 398 5.06 -3.29 -19.52
C CYS A 398 6.39 -3.47 -18.76
N LEU A 399 6.62 -4.65 -18.18
CA LEU A 399 7.87 -4.99 -17.49
C LEU A 399 9.06 -5.02 -18.45
N TYR A 400 8.89 -5.61 -19.63
CA TYR A 400 9.91 -5.63 -20.67
C TYR A 400 10.34 -4.21 -21.06
N TYR A 401 9.37 -3.32 -21.33
CA TYR A 401 9.69 -1.94 -21.69
C TYR A 401 10.26 -1.14 -20.53
N ALA A 402 9.80 -1.34 -19.30
CA ALA A 402 10.38 -0.69 -18.13
C ALA A 402 11.84 -1.11 -17.90
N ARG A 403 12.19 -2.38 -18.16
CA ARG A 403 13.59 -2.85 -18.11
C ARG A 403 14.42 -2.25 -19.24
N LYS A 404 13.93 -2.36 -20.46
CA LYS A 404 14.66 -1.97 -21.67
C LYS A 404 14.87 -0.46 -21.77
N ASP A 405 13.82 0.32 -21.54
CA ASP A 405 13.83 1.76 -21.79
C ASP A 405 14.26 2.57 -20.54
N LEU A 406 14.19 1.98 -19.33
CA LEU A 406 14.38 2.69 -18.05
C LEU A 406 15.29 1.95 -17.04
N GLU A 407 15.91 0.82 -17.42
CA GLU A 407 16.87 0.07 -16.57
C GLU A 407 16.30 -0.30 -15.17
N MET A 408 15.03 -0.71 -15.14
CA MET A 408 14.36 -1.14 -13.90
C MET A 408 14.57 -2.63 -13.60
N ASP A 409 15.56 -2.98 -12.80
CA ASP A 409 15.91 -4.39 -12.47
C ASP A 409 15.00 -5.06 -11.42
N PHE A 410 14.14 -4.28 -10.76
CA PHE A 410 13.74 -4.54 -9.38
C PHE A 410 12.71 -5.67 -9.15
N PHE A 411 12.15 -6.26 -10.20
CA PHE A 411 10.97 -7.11 -10.07
C PHE A 411 11.24 -8.50 -9.48
N PHE A 412 12.40 -9.12 -9.76
CA PHE A 412 12.71 -10.45 -9.20
C PHE A 412 13.02 -10.34 -7.71
N GLU A 413 13.73 -9.29 -7.29
CA GLU A 413 14.02 -9.05 -5.89
C GLU A 413 12.77 -8.74 -5.07
N VAL A 414 11.79 -8.02 -5.59
CA VAL A 414 10.55 -7.70 -4.85
C VAL A 414 9.71 -8.93 -4.58
N ILE A 415 9.50 -9.79 -5.58
CA ILE A 415 8.76 -11.06 -5.41
C ILE A 415 9.52 -11.97 -4.44
N VAL A 416 10.84 -12.05 -4.56
CA VAL A 416 11.69 -12.85 -3.66
C VAL A 416 11.71 -12.26 -2.25
N LYS A 417 11.81 -10.93 -2.08
CA LYS A 417 11.79 -10.24 -0.78
C LYS A 417 10.41 -10.35 -0.12
N ALA A 418 9.32 -10.23 -0.89
CA ALA A 418 7.96 -10.43 -0.42
C ALA A 418 7.74 -11.89 0.02
N GLY A 419 8.18 -12.86 -0.78
CA GLY A 419 8.17 -14.29 -0.43
C GLY A 419 8.99 -14.59 0.82
N ARG A 420 10.20 -14.02 0.95
CA ARG A 420 11.03 -14.13 2.16
C ARG A 420 10.36 -13.51 3.38
N LYS A 421 9.67 -12.36 3.22
CA LYS A 421 8.96 -11.67 4.31
C LYS A 421 7.72 -12.44 4.75
N LEU A 422 6.95 -13.02 3.81
CA LEU A 422 5.85 -13.94 4.09
C LEU A 422 6.34 -15.19 4.83
N LYS A 423 7.46 -15.79 4.38
CA LYS A 423 8.12 -16.92 5.06
C LYS A 423 8.61 -16.56 6.47
N SER A 424 9.09 -15.33 6.67
CA SER A 424 9.49 -14.82 7.99
C SER A 424 8.29 -14.60 8.92
N ILE A 425 7.15 -14.12 8.41
CA ILE A 425 5.93 -13.92 9.20
C ILE A 425 5.33 -15.28 9.59
N SER A 426 5.20 -16.21 8.65
CA SER A 426 4.72 -17.56 8.94
C SER A 426 5.66 -18.30 9.89
N GLY A 427 6.98 -18.17 9.72
CA GLY A 427 7.97 -18.74 10.64
C GLY A 427 7.86 -18.21 12.07
N ARG A 428 7.66 -16.89 12.25
CA ARG A 428 7.44 -16.30 13.58
C ARG A 428 6.14 -16.77 14.22
N LEU A 429 5.08 -16.92 13.43
CA LEU A 429 3.81 -17.46 13.91
C LEU A 429 3.94 -18.92 14.35
N ILE A 430 4.62 -19.75 13.56
CA ILE A 430 4.90 -21.15 13.90
C ILE A 430 5.70 -21.26 15.20
N LEU A 431 6.75 -20.44 15.38
CA LEU A 431 7.53 -20.44 16.62
C LEU A 431 6.71 -20.03 17.84
N ARG A 432 5.80 -19.06 17.71
CA ARG A 432 4.87 -18.67 18.79
C ARG A 432 3.87 -19.79 19.12
N ILE A 433 3.33 -20.45 18.10
CA ILE A 433 2.43 -21.60 18.29
C ILE A 433 3.19 -22.75 18.95
N GLU A 434 4.40 -23.07 18.48
CA GLU A 434 5.23 -24.13 19.05
C GLU A 434 5.59 -23.84 20.51
N SER A 435 5.94 -22.60 20.85
CA SER A 435 6.16 -22.20 22.24
C SER A 435 4.92 -22.36 23.10
N ARG A 436 3.72 -22.03 22.60
CA ARG A 436 2.48 -22.21 23.37
C ARG A 436 2.12 -23.68 23.59
N ILE A 437 2.43 -24.55 22.63
CA ILE A 437 2.13 -25.98 22.71
C ILE A 437 3.15 -26.71 23.57
N LYS A 438 4.44 -26.40 23.40
CA LYS A 438 5.54 -27.15 24.03
C LYS A 438 6.04 -26.53 25.33
N GLY A 439 5.84 -25.24 25.55
CA GLY A 439 6.18 -24.53 26.79
C GLY A 439 7.58 -24.84 27.30
N ASP A 440 7.67 -25.21 28.59
CA ASP A 440 8.90 -25.55 29.31
C ASP A 440 9.67 -26.76 28.76
N LYS A 441 9.09 -27.55 27.83
CA LYS A 441 9.81 -28.64 27.15
C LYS A 441 10.86 -28.14 26.15
N LEU A 442 10.91 -26.84 25.91
CA LEU A 442 11.88 -26.20 25.02
C LEU A 442 13.08 -25.68 25.84
N THR A 443 14.27 -25.81 25.26
CA THR A 443 15.57 -25.65 25.96
C THR A 443 15.88 -24.22 26.40
N PHE A 444 15.44 -23.20 25.65
CA PHE A 444 15.79 -21.81 25.91
C PHE A 444 14.55 -20.96 26.16
N TYR A 445 14.74 -19.84 26.86
CA TYR A 445 13.70 -18.87 27.16
C TYR A 445 14.19 -17.46 26.83
N CYS A 446 13.35 -16.66 26.16
CA CYS A 446 13.66 -15.27 25.88
C CYS A 446 12.76 -14.34 26.72
N PRO A 447 13.28 -13.69 27.78
CA PRO A 447 12.46 -12.86 28.66
C PRO A 447 11.93 -11.60 27.94
N CYS A 448 12.69 -11.05 26.99
CA CYS A 448 12.27 -9.87 26.22
C CYS A 448 10.97 -10.08 25.41
N CYS A 449 10.73 -11.29 24.90
CA CYS A 449 9.52 -11.61 24.14
C CYS A 449 8.65 -12.68 24.79
N ASP A 450 8.98 -13.11 26.02
CA ASP A 450 8.30 -14.15 26.78
C ASP A 450 7.95 -15.36 25.90
N THR A 451 8.99 -16.00 25.37
CA THR A 451 8.80 -17.14 24.46
C THR A 451 9.89 -18.17 24.69
N HIS A 452 9.46 -19.44 24.76
CA HIS A 452 10.35 -20.58 24.84
C HIS A 452 10.77 -21.03 23.43
N LEU A 453 12.03 -21.42 23.27
CA LEU A 453 12.68 -21.65 21.99
C LEU A 453 13.53 -22.92 22.02
N LYS A 454 13.61 -23.63 20.88
CA LYS A 454 14.55 -24.74 20.71
C LYS A 454 16.01 -24.28 20.68
N ARG A 455 16.26 -23.11 20.08
CA ARG A 455 17.60 -22.51 19.96
C ARG A 455 17.52 -21.02 19.68
N PHE A 456 18.52 -20.29 20.17
CA PHE A 456 18.89 -18.98 19.62
C PHE A 456 19.63 -19.16 18.28
N ILE A 457 19.61 -18.13 17.42
CA ILE A 457 20.30 -18.14 16.13
C ILE A 457 21.51 -17.20 16.18
N ASN A 458 22.50 -17.42 15.31
CA ASN A 458 23.69 -16.58 15.23
C ASN A 458 23.39 -15.28 14.45
N GLY A 459 23.87 -14.15 14.97
CA GLY A 459 23.66 -12.78 14.48
C GLY A 459 24.56 -12.41 13.31
N GLY A 460 25.59 -13.21 13.03
CA GLY A 460 26.43 -13.13 11.85
C GLY A 460 27.53 -12.08 11.96
N PHE A 461 28.06 -11.85 13.18
CA PHE A 461 29.15 -10.88 13.37
C PHE A 461 30.42 -11.37 12.70
N ASP A 462 30.65 -12.69 12.68
CA ASP A 462 31.71 -13.39 11.95
C ASP A 462 31.71 -13.11 10.44
N LYS A 463 30.58 -12.71 9.86
CA LYS A 463 30.41 -12.41 8.44
C LYS A 463 30.58 -10.94 8.10
N ARG A 464 30.94 -10.10 9.08
CA ARG A 464 31.09 -8.65 8.93
C ARG A 464 32.41 -8.13 9.50
N PRO A 465 33.56 -8.61 8.97
CA PRO A 465 34.88 -8.16 9.42
C PRO A 465 35.10 -6.65 9.27
N GLU A 466 34.35 -6.00 8.40
CA GLU A 466 34.38 -4.55 8.19
C GLU A 466 33.71 -3.74 9.32
N LEU A 467 32.90 -4.40 10.16
CA LEU A 467 32.19 -3.77 11.27
C LEU A 467 32.66 -4.24 12.65
N TYR A 468 33.15 -5.48 12.75
CA TYR A 468 33.48 -6.14 14.01
C TYR A 468 34.84 -6.83 13.96
N ASN A 469 35.56 -6.81 15.08
CA ASN A 469 36.82 -7.52 15.24
C ASN A 469 36.56 -8.99 15.56
N ILE A 470 36.48 -9.83 14.53
CA ILE A 470 36.13 -11.24 14.65
C ILE A 470 36.98 -11.97 15.70
N GLU A 471 38.26 -11.62 15.86
CA GLU A 471 39.13 -12.28 16.84
C GLU A 471 38.73 -12.00 18.29
N ARG A 472 38.27 -10.78 18.60
CA ARG A 472 37.76 -10.42 19.92
C ARG A 472 36.44 -11.11 20.27
N TYR A 473 35.67 -11.49 19.26
CA TYR A 473 34.40 -12.22 19.41
C TYR A 473 34.55 -13.75 19.26
N ARG A 474 35.78 -14.29 19.15
CA ARG A 474 36.03 -15.74 19.10
C ARG A 474 35.94 -16.36 20.51
N GLY A 475 35.54 -17.63 20.56
CA GLY A 475 35.52 -18.42 21.80
C GLY A 475 34.16 -18.48 22.52
N MET A 476 33.36 -17.40 22.47
CA MET A 476 31.98 -17.40 22.96
C MET A 476 31.00 -16.76 21.97
N ASN A 477 29.83 -17.38 21.81
CA ASN A 477 28.80 -16.90 20.90
C ASN A 477 28.03 -15.71 21.52
N GLN A 478 28.63 -14.53 21.49
CA GLN A 478 28.05 -13.26 21.98
C GLN A 478 26.98 -12.70 21.04
N ASP A 479 27.04 -13.09 19.77
CA ASP A 479 26.12 -12.65 18.72
C ASP A 479 24.84 -13.51 18.63
N VAL A 480 24.45 -14.22 19.69
CA VAL A 480 23.25 -15.06 19.69
C VAL A 480 21.97 -14.27 19.89
N ILE A 481 21.14 -14.22 18.83
CA ILE A 481 19.90 -13.45 18.80
C ILE A 481 18.65 -14.33 18.93
N CYS A 482 17.61 -13.77 19.52
CA CYS A 482 16.27 -14.37 19.49
C CYS A 482 15.67 -14.33 18.07
N PRO A 483 15.20 -15.45 17.49
CA PRO A 483 14.59 -15.45 16.15
C PRO A 483 13.25 -14.70 16.06
N LEU A 484 12.69 -14.26 17.19
CA LEU A 484 11.40 -13.54 17.25
C LEU A 484 11.57 -12.04 17.47
N CYS A 485 12.26 -11.64 18.54
CA CYS A 485 12.45 -10.22 18.90
C CYS A 485 13.86 -9.69 18.62
N HIS A 486 14.78 -10.56 18.21
CA HIS A 486 16.18 -10.23 17.92
C HIS A 486 16.96 -9.69 19.13
N SER A 487 16.53 -10.01 20.35
CA SER A 487 17.30 -9.68 21.56
C SER A 487 18.68 -10.34 21.56
N LEU A 488 19.69 -9.60 22.00
CA LEU A 488 21.04 -10.09 22.30
C LEU A 488 21.13 -10.61 23.75
N PRO A 489 22.20 -11.34 24.12
CA PRO A 489 22.44 -11.79 25.49
C PRO A 489 22.28 -10.70 26.56
N ARG A 490 23.02 -9.60 26.48
CA ARG A 490 22.82 -8.39 27.31
C ARG A 490 21.38 -7.90 27.47
N HIS A 491 20.59 -7.85 26.39
CA HIS A 491 19.19 -7.40 26.49
C HIS A 491 18.37 -8.39 27.31
N ARG A 492 18.69 -9.68 27.22
CA ARG A 492 18.00 -10.73 27.99
C ARG A 492 18.40 -10.68 29.46
N ILE A 493 19.66 -10.36 29.78
CA ILE A 493 20.14 -10.17 31.15
C ILE A 493 19.44 -8.95 31.76
N LEU A 494 19.43 -7.81 31.06
CA LEU A 494 18.71 -6.61 31.51
C LEU A 494 17.25 -6.92 31.81
N VAL A 495 16.54 -7.53 30.86
CA VAL A 495 15.13 -7.84 31.06
C VAL A 495 14.91 -8.91 32.15
N SER A 496 15.86 -9.82 32.36
CA SER A 496 15.80 -10.78 33.48
C SER A 496 15.88 -10.05 34.82
N TYR A 497 16.84 -9.14 34.96
CA TYR A 497 16.97 -8.30 36.15
C TYR A 497 15.72 -7.42 36.36
N MET A 498 15.22 -6.77 35.31
CA MET A 498 14.01 -5.95 35.38
C MET A 498 12.75 -6.75 35.74
N ASN A 499 12.67 -8.03 35.34
CA ASN A 499 11.58 -8.92 35.74
C ASN A 499 11.61 -9.20 37.24
N GLU A 500 12.78 -9.47 37.81
CA GLU A 500 12.97 -9.73 39.24
C GLU A 500 12.70 -8.47 40.09
N HIS A 501 12.96 -7.29 39.51
CA HIS A 501 12.85 -6.00 40.17
C HIS A 501 11.72 -5.12 39.60
N ILE A 502 10.66 -5.73 39.06
CA ILE A 502 9.64 -5.03 38.27
C ILE A 502 8.99 -3.83 38.99
N GLU A 503 8.84 -3.91 40.31
CA GLU A 503 8.27 -2.83 41.14
C GLU A 503 9.15 -1.57 41.18
N GLN A 504 10.43 -1.67 40.85
CA GLN A 504 11.33 -0.52 40.72
C GLN A 504 11.12 0.27 39.42
N PHE A 505 10.37 -0.28 38.45
CA PHE A 505 10.12 0.34 37.15
C PHE A 505 8.65 0.75 36.95
N LYS A 506 7.72 0.20 37.73
CA LYS A 506 6.30 0.59 37.66
C LYS A 506 6.10 1.99 38.22
N ASP A 507 5.25 2.76 37.53
CA ASP A 507 4.85 4.12 37.93
C ASP A 507 6.05 5.06 38.21
N LYS A 508 7.15 4.86 37.47
CA LYS A 508 8.37 5.67 37.54
C LYS A 508 8.55 6.53 36.29
N GLU A 509 9.21 7.67 36.46
CA GLU A 509 9.72 8.46 35.34
C GLU A 509 11.02 7.81 34.82
N ILE A 510 10.94 7.12 33.68
CA ILE A 510 12.05 6.38 33.09
C ILE A 510 12.59 7.08 31.84
N LEU A 511 13.89 7.31 31.79
CA LEU A 511 14.62 7.73 30.60
C LEU A 511 15.41 6.55 30.02
N HIS A 512 15.25 6.25 28.73
CA HIS A 512 15.96 5.16 28.07
C HIS A 512 16.74 5.66 26.85
N PHE A 513 18.07 5.70 26.97
CA PHE A 513 18.97 6.06 25.88
C PHE A 513 19.16 4.89 24.91
N ALA A 514 19.16 5.20 23.60
CA ALA A 514 19.38 4.22 22.53
C ALA A 514 18.48 2.97 22.62
N GLN A 515 17.20 3.17 22.96
CA GLN A 515 16.26 2.09 23.30
C GLN A 515 16.26 0.93 22.27
N GLU A 516 16.51 -0.28 22.76
CA GLU A 516 16.48 -1.48 21.94
C GLU A 516 15.05 -2.02 21.81
N ARG A 517 14.70 -2.43 20.60
CA ARG A 517 13.35 -2.96 20.29
C ARG A 517 12.92 -4.08 21.24
N SER A 518 13.84 -4.97 21.61
CA SER A 518 13.53 -6.10 22.48
C SER A 518 13.15 -5.69 23.90
N VAL A 519 13.81 -4.66 24.46
CA VAL A 519 13.52 -4.15 25.80
C VAL A 519 12.21 -3.38 25.78
N ARG A 520 11.99 -2.55 24.75
CA ARG A 520 10.70 -1.86 24.53
C ARG A 520 9.53 -2.84 24.49
N MET A 521 9.67 -3.94 23.73
CA MET A 521 8.63 -4.97 23.65
C MET A 521 8.25 -5.55 25.01
N TRP A 522 9.21 -5.65 25.92
CA TRP A 522 8.96 -6.10 27.28
C TRP A 522 8.29 -5.01 28.12
N MET A 523 8.75 -3.76 28.05
CA MET A 523 8.14 -2.61 28.75
C MET A 523 6.67 -2.44 28.38
N ASP A 524 6.37 -2.45 27.07
CA ASP A 524 5.00 -2.33 26.53
C ASP A 524 4.07 -3.42 27.08
N ARG A 525 4.59 -4.65 27.25
CA ARG A 525 3.82 -5.78 27.79
C ARG A 525 3.48 -5.60 29.26
N HIS A 526 4.36 -4.98 30.02
CA HIS A 526 4.20 -4.80 31.47
C HIS A 526 3.60 -3.44 31.84
N GLY A 527 3.18 -2.64 30.84
CA GLY A 527 2.60 -1.32 31.05
C GLY A 527 3.61 -0.26 31.52
N ILE A 528 4.90 -0.52 31.38
CA ILE A 528 5.97 0.39 31.76
C ILE A 528 6.19 1.37 30.61
N ARG A 529 6.12 2.67 30.90
CA ARG A 529 6.38 3.73 29.93
C ARG A 529 7.75 4.34 30.20
N ALA A 530 8.54 4.50 29.15
CA ALA A 530 9.83 5.18 29.20
C ALA A 530 9.89 6.24 28.11
N VAL A 531 10.42 7.41 28.47
CA VAL A 531 10.80 8.45 27.52
C VAL A 531 12.09 7.98 26.84
N THR A 532 12.08 7.92 25.51
CA THR A 532 13.25 7.48 24.75
C THR A 532 14.13 8.64 24.32
N ALA A 533 15.45 8.47 24.38
CA ALA A 533 16.43 9.49 23.99
C ALA A 533 17.47 8.91 23.02
N ASP A 534 17.72 9.60 21.91
CA ASP A 534 18.78 9.21 20.95
C ASP A 534 19.19 10.41 20.08
N LEU A 535 20.49 10.61 19.86
CA LEU A 535 21.02 11.69 19.01
C LEU A 535 20.74 11.44 17.52
N PHE A 536 20.88 10.20 17.04
CA PHE A 536 20.87 9.84 15.62
C PHE A 536 19.59 9.12 15.18
N ASN A 537 19.04 8.21 15.97
CA ASN A 537 17.84 7.41 15.65
C ASN A 537 16.53 8.05 16.12
N PRO A 538 15.37 7.69 15.54
CA PRO A 538 14.07 8.18 16.03
C PRO A 538 13.82 7.82 17.49
N ALA A 539 13.59 8.83 18.32
CA ALA A 539 13.28 8.74 19.75
C ALA A 539 12.36 9.91 20.15
N ASP A 540 11.76 9.84 21.35
CA ASP A 540 10.89 10.91 21.87
C ASP A 540 11.67 12.21 22.08
N LEU A 541 12.92 12.08 22.56
CA LEU A 541 13.87 13.15 22.75
C LEU A 541 15.08 12.99 21.82
N LYS A 542 15.36 14.02 21.03
CA LYS A 542 16.56 14.13 20.20
C LYS A 542 17.63 14.93 20.93
N ILE A 543 18.40 14.24 21.79
CA ILE A 543 19.37 14.86 22.69
C ILE A 543 20.71 14.14 22.67
N ASP A 544 21.77 14.89 23.00
CA ASP A 544 23.10 14.36 23.26
C ASP A 544 23.20 13.97 24.74
N ILE A 545 23.70 12.78 25.04
CA ILE A 545 23.87 12.32 26.44
C ILE A 545 25.00 13.10 27.15
N GLU A 546 25.93 13.70 26.39
CA GLU A 546 26.99 14.55 26.92
C GLU A 546 26.48 15.96 27.30
N ASP A 547 25.30 16.36 26.83
CA ASP A 547 24.64 17.62 27.14
C ASP A 547 23.13 17.50 26.90
N THR A 548 22.42 17.02 27.92
CA THR A 548 21.04 16.58 27.74
C THR A 548 20.05 17.73 27.63
N GLY A 549 20.38 18.89 28.18
CA GLY A 549 19.45 20.02 28.35
C GLY A 549 18.27 19.73 29.29
N LEU A 550 18.25 18.58 29.98
CA LEU A 550 17.19 18.17 30.89
C LEU A 550 17.38 18.78 32.28
N GLU A 551 16.29 18.95 33.02
CA GLU A 551 16.35 19.42 34.41
C GLU A 551 17.05 18.40 35.32
N SER A 552 17.75 18.90 36.34
CA SER A 552 18.38 18.04 37.35
C SER A 552 17.31 17.29 38.15
N ASP A 553 17.64 16.08 38.63
CA ASP A 553 16.74 15.25 39.45
C ASP A 553 15.34 15.00 38.84
N SER A 554 15.27 14.86 37.51
CA SER A 554 14.02 14.75 36.76
C SER A 554 13.51 13.32 36.60
N TYR A 555 14.40 12.31 36.58
CA TYR A 555 14.04 10.91 36.32
C TYR A 555 14.32 9.98 37.51
N ASP A 556 13.42 9.02 37.75
CA ASP A 556 13.57 7.99 38.78
C ASP A 556 14.52 6.88 38.33
N VAL A 557 14.45 6.51 37.04
CA VAL A 557 15.25 5.42 36.45
C VAL A 557 15.83 5.88 35.13
N ILE A 558 17.11 5.60 34.90
CA ILE A 558 17.76 5.83 33.62
C ILE A 558 18.37 4.53 33.12
N ILE A 559 18.10 4.17 31.87
CA ILE A 559 18.72 3.01 31.21
C ILE A 559 19.66 3.52 30.12
N CYS A 560 20.94 3.16 30.22
CA CYS A 560 22.01 3.58 29.33
C CYS A 560 22.86 2.37 28.95
N ASN A 561 22.42 1.63 27.93
CA ASN A 561 23.11 0.44 27.45
C ASN A 561 23.85 0.72 26.15
N HIS A 562 25.13 0.38 26.10
CA HIS A 562 25.96 0.46 24.89
C HIS A 562 25.93 1.84 24.24
N VAL A 563 26.10 2.88 25.06
CA VAL A 563 26.19 4.28 24.62
C VAL A 563 27.56 4.88 24.92
N LEU A 564 28.16 4.57 26.08
CA LEU A 564 29.38 5.24 26.57
C LEU A 564 30.63 4.95 25.73
N GLU A 565 30.62 3.87 24.97
CA GLU A 565 31.66 3.52 23.99
C GLU A 565 31.61 4.35 22.71
N HIS A 566 30.48 5.03 22.45
CA HIS A 566 30.25 5.80 21.22
C HIS A 566 30.36 7.32 21.40
N VAL A 567 30.30 7.81 22.64
CA VAL A 567 30.32 9.26 22.96
C VAL A 567 31.72 9.82 22.96
N THR A 568 31.88 11.12 22.73
CA THR A 568 33.21 11.74 22.67
C THR A 568 33.86 11.85 24.06
N ASP A 569 33.12 12.28 25.09
CA ASP A 569 33.56 12.32 26.49
C ASP A 569 32.56 11.58 27.40
N TYR A 570 32.86 10.31 27.70
CA TYR A 570 32.02 9.50 28.61
C TYR A 570 31.98 10.06 30.03
N ARG A 571 33.00 10.82 30.47
CA ARG A 571 33.03 11.40 31.82
C ARG A 571 32.00 12.52 31.91
N LYS A 572 31.83 13.30 30.83
CA LYS A 572 30.76 14.29 30.72
C LYS A 572 29.39 13.63 30.71
N ALA A 573 29.22 12.55 29.94
CA ALA A 573 27.99 11.76 29.94
C ALA A 573 27.65 11.23 31.35
N LEU A 574 28.62 10.64 32.08
CA LEU A 574 28.40 10.16 33.45
C LEU A 574 28.00 11.29 34.42
N ARG A 575 28.63 12.47 34.32
CA ARG A 575 28.23 13.65 35.09
C ARG A 575 26.80 14.09 34.77
N GLU A 576 26.43 14.11 33.50
CA GLU A 576 25.07 14.44 33.07
C GLU A 576 24.05 13.43 33.57
N LEU A 577 24.31 12.13 33.41
CA LEU A 577 23.46 11.06 33.93
C LEU A 577 23.26 11.18 35.44
N ARG A 578 24.36 11.44 36.19
CA ARG A 578 24.29 11.72 37.62
C ARG A 578 23.48 12.97 37.91
N ARG A 579 23.57 14.04 37.12
CA ARG A 579 22.82 15.27 37.36
C ARG A 579 21.31 15.06 37.22
N ILE A 580 20.87 14.30 36.23
CA ILE A 580 19.46 14.15 35.85
C ILE A 580 18.71 13.05 36.64
N VAL A 581 19.39 12.03 37.17
CA VAL A 581 18.74 11.02 38.02
C VAL A 581 18.37 11.62 39.37
N ARG A 582 17.23 11.26 39.95
CA ARG A 582 16.82 11.70 41.30
C ARG A 582 17.78 11.21 42.40
N PRO A 583 17.81 11.85 43.58
CA PRO A 583 18.69 11.44 44.69
C PRO A 583 18.56 9.98 45.11
N ASP A 584 17.34 9.44 45.13
CA ASP A 584 17.05 8.03 45.44
C ASP A 584 16.75 7.21 44.17
N GLY A 585 17.05 7.76 42.99
CA GLY A 585 16.88 7.09 41.70
C GLY A 585 18.03 6.14 41.37
N MET A 586 17.87 5.38 40.29
CA MET A 586 18.87 4.43 39.81
C MET A 586 19.20 4.63 38.34
N ILE A 587 20.41 4.22 37.95
CA ILE A 587 20.86 4.18 36.58
C ILE A 587 21.32 2.75 36.29
N ILE A 588 20.83 2.15 35.21
CA ILE A 588 21.35 0.88 34.71
C ILE A 588 22.25 1.18 33.52
N ILE A 589 23.53 0.80 33.66
CA ILE A 589 24.56 1.06 32.65
C ILE A 589 25.12 -0.28 32.16
N SER A 590 25.36 -0.39 30.85
CA SER A 590 26.23 -1.42 30.27
C SER A 590 27.07 -0.86 29.13
N PHE A 591 28.24 -1.44 28.95
CA PHE A 591 29.15 -1.17 27.85
C PHE A 591 30.16 -2.32 27.73
N PRO A 592 30.83 -2.49 26.58
CA PRO A 592 31.77 -3.59 26.37
C PRO A 592 32.99 -3.48 27.28
N VAL A 593 33.26 -4.55 28.03
CA VAL A 593 34.47 -4.72 28.85
C VAL A 593 35.39 -5.74 28.20
N ASP A 594 36.66 -5.35 28.01
CA ASP A 594 37.73 -6.26 27.61
C ASP A 594 38.55 -6.62 28.86
N MET A 595 38.40 -7.87 29.30
CA MET A 595 39.04 -8.38 30.51
C MET A 595 40.58 -8.44 30.41
N LYS A 596 41.17 -8.23 29.23
CA LYS A 596 42.62 -8.15 29.05
C LYS A 596 43.17 -6.75 29.35
N LEU A 597 42.32 -5.74 29.39
CA LEU A 597 42.70 -4.37 29.75
C LEU A 597 42.57 -4.16 31.26
N ASP A 598 43.55 -3.49 31.86
CA ASP A 598 43.43 -3.04 33.26
C ASP A 598 42.50 -1.83 33.36
N THR A 599 42.68 -0.87 32.45
CA THR A 599 41.91 0.39 32.42
C THR A 599 41.29 0.66 31.06
N ALA A 600 40.36 1.62 31.00
CA ALA A 600 39.76 2.06 29.74
C ALA A 600 40.81 2.50 28.69
N TYR A 601 40.69 1.96 27.47
CA TYR A 601 41.53 2.29 26.33
C TYR A 601 40.79 3.22 25.35
N GLU A 602 41.30 4.45 25.21
CA GLU A 602 40.80 5.46 24.26
C GLU A 602 41.96 6.17 23.53
N ASP A 603 41.82 6.44 22.22
CA ASP A 603 42.80 7.20 21.42
C ASP A 603 42.10 8.04 20.34
N ASN A 604 42.04 9.35 20.55
CA ASN A 604 41.36 10.30 19.66
C ASN A 604 42.00 10.43 18.28
N ARG A 605 43.21 9.89 18.07
CA ARG A 605 43.86 9.87 16.75
C ARG A 605 43.25 8.80 15.82
N ILE A 606 42.48 7.87 16.36
CA ILE A 606 41.87 6.75 15.62
C ILE A 606 40.53 7.19 15.02
N VAL A 607 40.56 7.54 13.73
CA VAL A 607 39.40 8.10 13.02
C VAL A 607 38.81 7.19 11.94
N THR A 608 39.57 6.22 11.43
CA THR A 608 39.10 5.32 10.36
C THR A 608 38.27 4.18 10.94
N LYS A 609 37.34 3.63 10.15
CA LYS A 609 36.48 2.53 10.59
C LYS A 609 37.30 1.26 10.84
N GLU A 610 38.25 1.00 9.96
CA GLU A 610 39.13 -0.15 10.01
C GLU A 610 40.02 -0.13 11.27
N ASP A 611 40.60 1.04 11.60
CA ASP A 611 41.40 1.17 12.82
C ASP A 611 40.53 1.09 14.07
N ARG A 612 39.30 1.63 14.06
CA ARG A 612 38.35 1.47 15.17
C ARG A 612 37.97 0.01 15.41
N VAL A 613 37.74 -0.77 14.36
CA VAL A 613 37.53 -2.22 14.49
C VAL A 613 38.76 -2.87 15.14
N ARG A 614 39.97 -2.56 14.65
CA ARG A 614 41.21 -3.15 15.17
C ARG A 614 41.47 -2.82 16.64
N HIS A 615 41.26 -1.56 17.03
CA HIS A 615 41.61 -1.05 18.36
C HIS A 615 40.47 -1.18 19.37
N PHE A 616 39.24 -0.91 18.95
CA PHE A 616 38.07 -0.84 19.83
C PHE A 616 37.06 -1.97 19.63
N GLY A 617 37.27 -2.86 18.66
CA GLY A 617 36.44 -4.05 18.45
C GLY A 617 35.24 -3.82 17.52
N GLN A 618 34.80 -2.57 17.35
CA GLN A 618 33.68 -2.22 16.49
C GLN A 618 33.94 -0.87 15.79
N HIS A 619 33.45 -0.73 14.56
CA HIS A 619 33.77 0.40 13.67
C HIS A 619 33.35 1.80 14.16
N ASP A 620 32.41 1.87 15.09
CA ASP A 620 31.80 3.08 15.63
C ASP A 620 32.10 3.29 17.12
N HIS A 621 32.94 2.43 17.72
CA HIS A 621 33.43 2.64 19.07
C HIS A 621 34.59 3.64 19.05
N LEU A 622 34.67 4.46 20.09
CA LEU A 622 35.77 5.39 20.36
C LEU A 622 36.68 4.88 21.49
N ARG A 623 36.23 3.86 22.22
CA ARG A 623 36.94 3.27 23.36
C ARG A 623 36.47 1.86 23.68
N VAL A 624 37.21 1.20 24.56
CA VAL A 624 36.82 -0.06 25.22
C VAL A 624 37.20 0.03 26.68
N PHE A 625 36.32 -0.42 27.57
CA PHE A 625 36.53 -0.34 29.00
C PHE A 625 37.28 -1.58 29.53
N GLY A 626 38.05 -1.40 30.61
CA GLY A 626 38.88 -2.44 31.20
C GLY A 626 38.28 -3.03 32.47
N ARG A 627 39.08 -3.83 33.18
CA ARG A 627 38.67 -4.48 34.45
C ARG A 627 38.31 -3.49 35.55
N ASP A 628 38.80 -2.25 35.47
CA ASP A 628 38.48 -1.14 36.39
C ASP A 628 37.09 -0.52 36.17
N SER A 629 36.22 -1.10 35.34
CA SER A 629 34.94 -0.48 34.97
C SER A 629 34.05 -0.17 36.17
N LYS A 630 34.08 -0.99 37.22
CA LYS A 630 33.32 -0.75 38.45
C LYS A 630 33.91 0.44 39.22
N GLU A 631 35.21 0.43 39.47
CA GLU A 631 35.95 1.49 40.17
C GLU A 631 35.84 2.82 39.41
N LEU A 632 35.82 2.76 38.08
CA LEU A 632 35.61 3.91 37.19
C LEU A 632 34.24 4.54 37.45
N LEU A 633 33.17 3.74 37.54
CA LEU A 633 31.84 4.25 37.86
C LEU A 633 31.79 4.81 39.29
N GLU A 634 32.38 4.12 40.27
CA GLU A 634 32.46 4.59 41.67
C GLU A 634 33.19 5.94 41.77
N HIS A 635 34.29 6.12 41.04
CA HIS A 635 35.04 7.38 41.00
C HIS A 635 34.22 8.56 40.45
N HIS A 636 33.14 8.28 39.70
CA HIS A 636 32.22 9.31 39.20
C HIS A 636 31.03 9.56 40.14
N GLY A 637 31.13 9.13 41.40
CA GLY A 637 30.18 9.44 42.48
C GLY A 637 28.94 8.56 42.47
N PHE A 638 29.11 7.30 42.06
CA PHE A 638 28.08 6.27 42.08
C PHE A 638 28.38 5.20 43.13
N ILE A 639 27.35 4.69 43.78
CA ILE A 639 27.37 3.41 44.49
C ILE A 639 26.99 2.36 43.45
N VAL A 640 27.85 1.38 43.23
CA VAL A 640 27.76 0.46 42.09
C VAL A 640 27.53 -0.98 42.53
N GLU A 641 26.45 -1.59 42.05
CA GLU A 641 26.17 -3.02 42.17
C GLU A 641 26.30 -3.71 40.81
N GLU A 642 27.03 -4.84 40.78
CA GLU A 642 27.25 -5.62 39.56
C GLU A 642 26.17 -6.69 39.36
N ILE A 643 25.55 -6.65 38.19
CA ILE A 643 24.61 -7.66 37.71
C ILE A 643 25.33 -8.48 36.64
N ARG A 644 25.71 -9.71 36.99
CA ARG A 644 26.45 -10.62 36.11
C ARG A 644 25.51 -11.59 35.42
N GLY A 645 25.72 -11.84 34.12
CA GLY A 645 24.99 -12.87 33.38
C GLY A 645 25.08 -14.28 33.98
N GLU A 646 26.14 -14.57 34.74
CA GLU A 646 26.31 -15.81 35.53
C GLU A 646 25.20 -16.07 36.54
N ASN A 647 24.59 -14.99 37.08
CA ASN A 647 23.54 -15.07 38.07
C ASN A 647 22.15 -15.27 37.42
N CYS A 648 22.04 -15.17 36.10
CA CYS A 648 20.78 -15.36 35.38
C CYS A 648 20.53 -16.82 34.99
N ASP A 649 19.27 -17.17 34.72
CA ASP A 649 18.88 -18.51 34.26
C ASP A 649 19.62 -18.88 32.96
N ALA A 650 20.34 -20.01 32.97
CA ALA A 650 21.06 -20.54 31.81
C ALA A 650 20.17 -20.68 30.54
N LYS A 651 18.85 -20.81 30.70
CA LYS A 651 17.88 -20.83 29.60
C LYS A 651 17.87 -19.54 28.78
N ILE A 652 18.24 -18.40 29.34
CA ILE A 652 18.35 -17.14 28.58
C ILE A 652 19.63 -17.07 27.76
N LYS A 653 20.53 -18.05 27.94
CA LYS A 653 21.84 -18.12 27.29
C LYS A 653 22.60 -16.79 27.44
N PRO A 654 22.91 -16.39 28.69
CA PRO A 654 23.81 -15.26 28.95
C PRO A 654 25.23 -15.60 28.44
N VAL A 655 26.05 -14.59 28.17
CA VAL A 655 27.49 -14.81 27.96
C VAL A 655 28.12 -15.06 29.33
N VAL A 656 28.72 -16.23 29.51
CA VAL A 656 29.31 -16.69 30.80
C VAL A 656 30.71 -17.24 30.54
N GLY A 657 31.70 -16.79 31.31
CA GLY A 657 33.11 -17.20 31.21
C GLY A 657 34.00 -16.11 30.58
N PRO A 658 35.32 -16.35 30.37
CA PRO A 658 36.29 -15.36 29.84
C PRO A 658 36.00 -14.99 28.38
N ALA A 659 34.97 -14.17 28.17
CA ALA A 659 34.74 -13.45 26.95
C ALA A 659 35.89 -12.45 26.78
N ASP A 660 36.57 -12.50 25.63
CA ASP A 660 37.66 -11.59 25.32
C ASP A 660 37.19 -10.14 25.13
N TYR A 661 35.88 -9.93 24.99
CA TYR A 661 35.25 -8.65 24.67
C TYR A 661 33.76 -8.71 25.00
N ASP A 662 33.11 -7.60 25.36
CA ASP A 662 31.66 -7.55 25.65
C ASP A 662 31.23 -8.61 26.69
N TYR A 663 31.94 -8.64 27.82
CA TYR A 663 31.54 -9.41 28.99
C TYR A 663 30.20 -8.82 29.49
N ASP A 664 29.09 -9.56 29.33
CA ASP A 664 27.73 -9.08 29.62
C ASP A 664 27.53 -8.77 31.13
N VAL A 665 28.04 -7.63 31.58
CA VAL A 665 27.84 -7.07 32.92
C VAL A 665 26.99 -5.82 32.78
N LEU A 666 25.99 -5.72 33.65
CA LEU A 666 25.22 -4.51 33.87
C LEU A 666 25.60 -3.96 35.24
N TRP A 667 25.63 -2.65 35.37
CA TRP A 667 25.84 -1.98 36.64
C TRP A 667 24.60 -1.22 37.02
N GLU A 668 24.06 -1.53 38.19
CA GLU A 668 23.10 -0.66 38.87
C GLU A 668 23.90 0.41 39.62
N CYS A 669 23.74 1.66 39.23
CA CYS A 669 24.42 2.82 39.79
C CYS A 669 23.41 3.70 40.54
N ARG A 670 23.69 3.99 41.81
CA ARG A 670 22.92 4.96 42.62
C ARG A 670 23.79 6.14 42.98
N LYS A 671 23.20 7.31 43.23
CA LYS A 671 23.96 8.47 43.70
C LYS A 671 24.61 8.18 45.05
N GLU A 672 25.91 8.39 45.14
CA GLU A 672 26.57 8.48 46.45
C GLU A 672 26.04 9.73 47.19
N LYS A 673 25.57 9.53 48.42
CA LYS A 673 25.12 10.63 49.29
C LYS A 673 26.36 11.36 49.77
N ILE A 674 26.55 12.59 49.29
CA ILE A 674 27.63 13.51 49.71
C ILE A 674 27.37 13.98 51.14
#